data_AF-A5FVH5-F1
#
_entry.id   AF-A5FVH5-F1
#
_cell.length_a   1.000
_cell.length_b   1.000
_cell.length_c   1.000
_cell.angle_alpha   90.00
_cell.angle_beta   90.00
_cell.angle_gamma   90.00
#
_symmetry.space_group_name_H-M   'P 1'
#
loop_
_entity.id
_entity.type
_entity.pdbx_description
1 polymer ?
#
loop_
_entity_poly.entity_id
_entity_poly.type
_entity_poly.pdbx_seq_one_letter_code
_entity_poly.pdbx_strand_id
1 'polypeptide(L)'
;MSEPIVPIWRELLAEFDGAADPQPFLDRLIQEAFRRPGEFELHLMLAERMFARGRDARGLAINGYVLACGDPHFRFRAHLQRADHFRRHGAFRKAEADIEAARAIDPGSHWPVLAMAENLAQEGRVGERGDYIRAEYEGLRPESRAEIARHYAGWAAFDHFDWTRASPGWQPRRPGRVPALERAGMILLVKDEEDIIGQNLSHHYALGFRAFCVLNNMSTDNTREIVSRFRDSHDDCFVLLVDDPVRGHYQADKMRVYAETLQRHAEIAGLRLDWLFFIDADEFIASDTSRPSSEQLSALERRLNDPDTRVMVMHWIHAASPQVLEEFGSEDDPFEKINVMRYRLLPLVPKVAYRVGFDYSLKNGNHFIEKLNDSLDSVVPVGCDDWYIYHFSLRSLSHVRKKIINGGRAFVGTRGLNDHGQHWRERYALFQKYGDRIISEVLEEHVRFVPSLHPPRIDSPEKRLPTRRVSSDIEPIDIKRAVNEISGIEAIEIAKAYTCERPEPAFVKGPVTSDIMNDFRRERSVWPISVYKISDVEIHGPWFNAGIILVSQRHRFRIDEIYQPAGEQPQDICLEKSLHELQFENKRFLEINEDCVLLATNGHNIYGHWLVDFLPKIYLLDYIGIDVSKIKFLMPSDVGHWAIDLMNLVGIKKENLIIYDQNEIVPLCRSLFVPTLLRMSGRTSPLFLNATEFINKRIDKNIQTKSDVSNTFLYFDREQEFTWRKIDGHDKIIKLFNDLNFHIVRPEKLSISEQIRLVRGAKVIAGQHGSALHSTIFCQDPVFAVVLHENRRNWFAGLQAGIGEYLGHQTGYIFGETSSHENIFSTRFEASDIRMGVDFARMA
;
A
#
# COMPACT_ATOMS: atom_id res chain seq x y z
N MET A 1 -12.05 48.20 19.90
CA MET A 1 -12.63 46.88 19.62
C MET A 1 -11.82 45.89 20.43
N SER A 2 -12.41 45.34 21.49
CA SER A 2 -11.80 44.31 22.32
C SER A 2 -11.59 43.04 21.48
N GLU A 3 -10.39 42.46 21.52
CA GLU A 3 -10.12 41.15 20.93
C GLU A 3 -11.13 40.12 21.47
N PRO A 4 -11.64 39.19 20.63
CA PRO A 4 -12.54 38.15 21.10
C PRO A 4 -11.82 37.26 22.11
N ILE A 5 -12.38 37.15 23.32
CA ILE A 5 -11.89 36.26 24.36
C ILE A 5 -11.97 34.82 23.84
N VAL A 6 -10.83 34.18 23.64
CA VAL A 6 -10.76 32.77 23.24
C VAL A 6 -11.40 31.92 24.34
N PRO A 7 -12.38 31.04 24.02
CA PRO A 7 -12.98 30.19 25.03
C PRO A 7 -11.94 29.29 25.72
N ILE A 8 -11.95 29.25 27.05
CA ILE A 8 -11.02 28.46 27.89
C ILE A 8 -10.90 27.00 27.44
N TRP A 9 -11.96 26.40 26.91
CA TRP A 9 -11.92 25.03 26.41
C TRP A 9 -11.04 24.83 25.18
N ARG A 10 -10.80 25.87 24.35
CA ARG A 10 -9.89 25.79 23.22
C ARG A 10 -8.43 25.72 23.67
N GLU A 11 -8.09 26.45 24.74
CA GLU A 11 -6.77 26.34 25.38
C GLU A 11 -6.60 24.96 26.01
N LEU A 12 -7.61 24.47 26.73
CA LEU A 12 -7.60 23.11 27.29
C LEU A 12 -7.48 22.01 26.22
N LEU A 13 -8.07 22.19 25.03
CA LEU A 13 -7.90 21.28 23.90
C LEU A 13 -6.46 21.28 23.38
N ALA A 14 -5.84 22.46 23.24
CA ALA A 14 -4.45 22.56 22.83
C ALA A 14 -3.49 21.93 23.85
N GLU A 15 -3.73 22.15 25.15
CA GLU A 15 -2.99 21.50 26.23
C GLU A 15 -3.16 19.98 26.19
N PHE A 16 -4.40 19.52 25.98
CA PHE A 16 -4.73 18.10 25.87
C PHE A 16 -4.03 17.41 24.68
N ASP A 17 -4.01 18.05 23.51
CA ASP A 17 -3.38 17.50 22.31
C ASP A 17 -1.84 17.48 22.42
N GLY A 18 -1.25 18.32 23.29
CA GLY A 18 0.20 18.41 23.54
C GLY A 18 0.74 17.68 24.78
N ALA A 19 -0.13 17.08 25.61
CA ALA A 19 0.27 16.49 26.89
C ALA A 19 0.75 15.03 26.77
N ALA A 20 1.84 14.70 27.48
CA ALA A 20 2.32 13.33 27.62
C ALA A 20 1.35 12.42 28.41
N ASP A 21 0.63 12.99 29.38
CA ASP A 21 -0.54 12.38 30.02
C ASP A 21 -1.76 13.29 29.80
N PRO A 22 -2.66 12.94 28.86
CA PRO A 22 -3.79 13.78 28.51
C PRO A 22 -5.00 13.59 29.44
N GLN A 23 -5.00 12.62 30.35
CA GLN A 23 -6.19 12.26 31.15
C GLN A 23 -6.70 13.42 32.03
N PRO A 24 -5.86 14.21 32.73
CA PRO A 24 -6.32 15.34 33.54
C PRO A 24 -6.97 16.47 32.73
N PHE A 25 -6.53 16.65 31.48
CA PHE A 25 -7.10 17.64 30.57
C PHE A 25 -8.42 17.14 29.98
N LEU A 26 -8.52 15.83 29.70
CA LEU A 26 -9.77 15.19 29.28
C LEU A 26 -10.89 15.39 30.31
N ASP A 27 -10.59 15.14 31.58
CA ASP A 27 -11.57 15.25 32.65
C ASP A 27 -12.06 16.70 32.80
N ARG A 28 -11.15 17.67 32.64
CA ARG A 28 -11.51 19.10 32.61
C ARG A 28 -12.33 19.48 31.38
N LEU A 29 -12.02 18.95 30.20
CA LEU A 29 -12.80 19.17 28.98
C LEU A 29 -14.21 18.59 29.10
N ILE A 30 -14.35 17.40 29.67
CA ILE A 30 -15.66 16.80 29.97
C ILE A 30 -16.45 17.70 30.92
N GLN A 31 -15.84 18.17 32.01
CA GLN A 31 -16.50 19.08 32.94
C GLN A 31 -16.94 20.37 32.25
N GLU A 32 -16.13 20.93 31.36
CA GLU A 32 -16.46 22.15 30.65
C GLU A 32 -17.60 21.94 29.64
N ALA A 33 -17.62 20.80 28.95
CA ALA A 33 -18.74 20.40 28.09
C ALA A 33 -20.05 20.30 28.90
N PHE A 34 -20.00 19.69 30.09
CA PHE A 34 -21.15 19.63 31.02
C PHE A 34 -21.60 21.02 31.49
N ARG A 35 -20.67 21.94 31.79
CA ARG A 35 -21.02 23.31 32.21
C ARG A 35 -21.60 24.13 31.06
N ARG A 36 -21.32 23.76 29.81
CA ARG A 36 -21.69 24.52 28.62
C ARG A 36 -22.46 23.67 27.61
N PRO A 37 -23.67 23.19 27.97
CA PRO A 37 -24.45 22.30 27.09
C PRO A 37 -24.76 22.89 25.71
N GLY A 38 -24.85 24.22 25.58
CA GLY A 38 -25.09 24.89 24.29
C GLY A 38 -23.85 25.08 23.39
N GLU A 39 -22.65 24.76 23.87
CA GLU A 39 -21.41 24.88 23.09
C GLU A 39 -21.16 23.63 22.26
N PHE A 40 -21.93 23.46 21.18
CA PHE A 40 -21.89 22.23 20.37
C PHE A 40 -20.54 21.98 19.67
N GLU A 41 -19.76 23.03 19.38
CA GLU A 41 -18.40 22.88 18.86
C GLU A 41 -17.51 22.11 19.84
N LEU A 42 -17.56 22.45 21.13
CA LEU A 42 -16.83 21.76 22.18
C LEU A 42 -17.24 20.28 22.24
N HIS A 43 -18.53 19.99 22.10
CA HIS A 43 -19.05 18.62 22.13
C HIS A 43 -18.57 17.81 20.92
N LEU A 44 -18.61 18.36 19.71
CA LEU A 44 -18.07 17.70 18.51
C LEU A 44 -16.57 17.42 18.64
N MET A 45 -15.79 18.40 19.09
CA MET A 45 -14.35 18.22 19.34
C MET A 45 -14.10 17.14 20.38
N LEU A 46 -14.84 17.15 21.49
CA LEU A 46 -14.73 16.13 22.53
C LEU A 46 -15.06 14.72 21.99
N ALA A 47 -16.11 14.58 21.17
CA ALA A 47 -16.48 13.30 20.56
C ALA A 47 -15.38 12.75 19.64
N GLU A 48 -14.79 13.60 18.80
CA GLU A 48 -13.61 13.28 17.97
C GLU A 48 -12.47 12.68 18.80
N ARG A 49 -12.16 13.32 19.93
CA ARG A 49 -11.09 12.89 20.84
C ARG A 49 -11.44 11.60 21.59
N MET A 50 -12.72 11.36 21.86
CA MET A 50 -13.19 10.08 22.40
C MET A 50 -12.98 8.94 21.40
N PHE A 51 -13.35 9.14 20.13
CA PHE A 51 -13.11 8.16 19.07
C PHE A 51 -11.61 7.87 18.89
N ALA A 52 -10.77 8.91 18.86
CA ALA A 52 -9.32 8.75 18.73
C ALA A 52 -8.68 7.92 19.85
N ARG A 53 -9.35 7.77 21.01
CA ARG A 53 -8.89 6.95 22.15
C ARG A 53 -9.66 5.64 22.33
N GLY A 54 -10.44 5.22 21.33
CA GLY A 54 -11.25 3.99 21.39
C GLY A 54 -12.37 4.05 22.44
N ARG A 55 -12.89 5.23 22.77
CA ARG A 55 -14.01 5.45 23.71
C ARG A 55 -15.32 5.59 22.95
N ASP A 56 -15.63 4.64 22.08
CA ASP A 56 -16.67 4.75 21.04
C ASP A 56 -18.06 5.04 21.59
N ALA A 57 -18.48 4.30 22.63
CA ALA A 57 -19.79 4.50 23.25
C ALA A 57 -19.97 5.93 23.80
N ARG A 58 -18.90 6.55 24.33
CA ARG A 58 -18.93 7.93 24.83
C ARG A 58 -18.97 8.93 23.69
N GLY A 59 -18.16 8.74 22.65
CA GLY A 59 -18.20 9.59 21.45
C GLY A 59 -19.58 9.55 20.78
N LEU A 60 -20.15 8.35 20.61
CA LEU A 60 -21.50 8.17 20.06
C LEU A 60 -22.59 8.81 20.93
N ALA A 61 -22.49 8.73 22.26
CA ALA A 61 -23.42 9.40 23.16
C ALA A 61 -23.36 10.93 23.04
N ILE A 62 -22.14 11.50 22.94
CA ILE A 62 -21.94 12.94 22.73
C ILE A 62 -22.51 13.36 21.36
N ASN A 63 -22.25 12.59 20.29
CA ASN A 63 -22.86 12.86 18.99
C ASN A 63 -24.38 12.75 19.04
N GLY A 64 -24.93 11.77 19.76
CA GLY A 64 -26.37 11.64 20.00
C GLY A 64 -26.96 12.90 20.67
N TYR A 65 -26.23 13.49 21.62
CA TYR A 65 -26.61 14.76 22.24
C TYR A 65 -26.60 15.92 21.25
N VAL A 66 -25.54 16.07 20.45
CA VAL A 66 -25.46 17.13 19.43
C VAL A 66 -26.52 16.94 18.35
N LEU A 67 -26.82 15.70 17.95
CA LEU A 67 -27.87 15.37 16.98
C LEU A 67 -29.28 15.77 17.44
N ALA A 68 -29.50 15.83 18.76
CA ALA A 68 -30.76 16.28 19.35
C ALA A 68 -30.87 17.81 19.48
N CYS A 69 -29.83 18.57 19.12
CA CYS A 69 -29.89 20.03 19.19
C CYS A 69 -30.82 20.63 18.12
N GLY A 70 -31.22 21.88 18.30
CA GLY A 70 -32.08 22.59 17.33
C GLY A 70 -31.34 23.15 16.11
N ASP A 71 -30.00 23.10 16.08
CA ASP A 71 -29.17 23.77 15.07
C ASP A 71 -28.82 22.80 13.92
N PRO A 72 -29.29 23.06 12.68
CA PRO A 72 -28.99 22.22 11.53
C PRO A 72 -27.50 22.08 11.22
N HIS A 73 -26.68 23.12 11.44
CA HIS A 73 -25.24 23.09 11.15
C HIS A 73 -24.51 22.05 12.02
N PHE A 74 -24.81 22.04 13.32
CA PHE A 74 -24.19 21.10 14.26
C PHE A 74 -24.72 19.68 14.08
N ARG A 75 -26.01 19.52 13.75
CA ARG A 75 -26.57 18.21 13.39
C ARG A 75 -25.91 17.63 12.14
N PHE A 76 -25.73 18.44 11.11
CA PHE A 76 -25.02 18.07 9.88
C PHE A 76 -23.62 17.53 10.19
N ARG A 77 -22.82 18.27 10.98
CA ARG A 77 -21.47 17.85 11.37
C ARG A 77 -21.47 16.60 12.23
N ALA A 78 -22.40 16.47 13.18
CA ALA A 78 -22.52 15.30 14.04
C ALA A 78 -22.87 14.03 13.24
N HIS A 79 -23.75 14.14 12.23
CA HIS A 79 -24.05 13.04 11.31
C HIS A 79 -22.79 12.60 10.54
N LEU A 80 -22.05 13.53 9.92
CA LEU A 80 -20.83 13.19 9.19
C LEU A 80 -19.73 12.60 10.08
N GLN A 81 -19.54 13.14 11.29
CA GLN A 81 -18.56 12.60 12.25
C GLN A 81 -18.95 11.19 12.73
N ARG A 82 -20.25 10.94 12.95
CA ARG A 82 -20.76 9.61 13.29
C ARG A 82 -20.66 8.63 12.11
N ALA A 83 -20.93 9.11 10.89
CA ALA A 83 -20.75 8.32 9.67
C ALA A 83 -19.28 7.90 9.48
N ASP A 84 -18.33 8.83 9.63
CA ASP A 84 -16.90 8.54 9.57
C ASP A 84 -16.49 7.49 10.61
N HIS A 85 -16.98 7.63 11.85
CA HIS A 85 -16.77 6.61 12.88
C HIS A 85 -17.34 5.25 12.46
N PHE A 86 -18.59 5.16 12.03
CA PHE A 86 -19.20 3.90 11.60
C PHE A 86 -18.48 3.25 10.42
N ARG A 87 -18.11 4.05 9.42
CA ARG A 87 -17.35 3.62 8.25
C ARG A 87 -16.00 2.99 8.64
N ARG A 88 -15.23 3.65 9.53
CA ARG A 88 -13.95 3.11 10.04
C ARG A 88 -14.10 1.80 10.82
N HIS A 89 -15.28 1.51 11.35
CA HIS A 89 -15.60 0.28 12.06
C HIS A 89 -16.37 -0.73 11.20
N GLY A 90 -16.43 -0.55 9.87
CA GLY A 90 -17.09 -1.46 8.93
C GLY A 90 -18.62 -1.46 9.00
N ALA A 91 -19.24 -0.51 9.70
CA ALA A 91 -20.69 -0.40 9.83
C ALA A 91 -21.29 0.46 8.71
N PHE A 92 -21.05 0.07 7.45
CA PHE A 92 -21.33 0.88 6.25
C PHE A 92 -22.79 1.34 6.14
N ARG A 93 -23.78 0.45 6.35
CA ARG A 93 -25.21 0.85 6.31
C ARG A 93 -25.60 1.91 7.34
N LYS A 94 -24.95 1.91 8.52
CA LYS A 94 -25.18 2.94 9.54
C LYS A 94 -24.55 4.26 9.09
N ALA A 95 -23.36 4.20 8.50
CA ALA A 95 -22.73 5.36 7.91
C ALA A 95 -23.58 5.95 6.77
N GLU A 96 -24.10 5.12 5.86
CA GLU A 96 -25.00 5.56 4.78
C GLU A 96 -26.23 6.30 5.34
N ALA A 97 -26.88 5.74 6.37
CA ALA A 97 -28.03 6.39 6.99
C ALA A 97 -27.70 7.77 7.59
N ASP A 98 -26.52 7.91 8.20
CA ASP A 98 -26.05 9.20 8.71
C ASP A 98 -25.67 10.17 7.59
N ILE A 99 -25.06 9.68 6.51
CA ILE A 99 -24.69 10.49 5.35
C ILE A 99 -25.95 11.02 4.66
N GLU A 100 -26.97 10.19 4.46
CA GLU A 100 -28.25 10.61 3.90
C GLU A 100 -28.98 11.61 4.82
N ALA A 101 -28.87 11.43 6.15
CA ALA A 101 -29.40 12.42 7.09
C ALA A 101 -28.65 13.76 7.04
N ALA A 102 -27.32 13.76 6.89
CA ALA A 102 -26.54 14.97 6.67
C ALA A 102 -26.91 15.64 5.33
N ARG A 103 -27.06 14.85 4.26
CA ARG A 103 -27.49 15.32 2.94
C ARG A 103 -28.86 15.97 3.00
N ALA A 104 -29.82 15.39 3.73
CA ALA A 104 -31.16 15.98 3.87
C ALA A 104 -31.13 17.36 4.56
N ILE A 105 -30.12 17.64 5.38
CA ILE A 105 -29.93 18.95 6.04
C ILE A 105 -29.33 19.98 5.08
N ASP A 106 -28.31 19.61 4.31
CA ASP A 106 -27.69 20.48 3.31
C ASP A 106 -27.44 19.72 1.98
N PRO A 107 -28.46 19.65 1.09
CA PRO A 107 -28.37 18.87 -0.15
C PRO A 107 -27.40 19.47 -1.17
N GLY A 108 -27.02 20.75 -1.04
CA GLY A 108 -26.06 21.39 -1.94
C GLY A 108 -24.59 21.23 -1.51
N SER A 109 -24.33 20.49 -0.43
CA SER A 109 -23.00 20.27 0.14
C SER A 109 -22.28 19.10 -0.51
N HIS A 110 -20.99 19.25 -0.77
CA HIS A 110 -20.14 18.17 -1.26
C HIS A 110 -19.79 17.15 -0.16
N TRP A 111 -19.80 17.53 1.12
CA TRP A 111 -19.34 16.65 2.20
C TRP A 111 -20.09 15.32 2.30
N PRO A 112 -21.43 15.27 2.23
CA PRO A 112 -22.16 14.00 2.23
C PRO A 112 -21.85 13.16 0.98
N VAL A 113 -21.70 13.81 -0.18
CA VAL A 113 -21.40 13.11 -1.44
C VAL A 113 -20.00 12.46 -1.38
N LEU A 114 -18.99 13.18 -0.87
CA LEU A 114 -17.66 12.62 -0.64
C LEU A 114 -17.68 11.51 0.40
N ALA A 115 -18.37 11.71 1.52
CA ALA A 115 -18.50 10.69 2.57
C ALA A 115 -19.16 9.42 2.04
N MET A 116 -20.19 9.53 1.20
CA MET A 116 -20.82 8.39 0.54
C MET A 116 -19.86 7.71 -0.44
N ALA A 117 -19.18 8.48 -1.28
CA ALA A 117 -18.21 7.95 -2.23
C ALA A 117 -17.08 7.17 -1.54
N GLU A 118 -16.56 7.66 -0.41
CA GLU A 118 -15.57 6.97 0.41
C GLU A 118 -16.16 5.75 1.13
N ASN A 119 -17.41 5.84 1.61
CA ASN A 119 -18.11 4.71 2.23
C ASN A 119 -18.32 3.56 1.24
N LEU A 120 -18.81 3.85 0.03
CA LEU A 120 -18.94 2.91 -1.07
C LEU A 120 -17.58 2.27 -1.41
N ALA A 121 -16.52 3.08 -1.48
CA ALA A 121 -15.20 2.57 -1.78
C ALA A 121 -14.68 1.59 -0.72
N GLN A 122 -14.83 1.91 0.57
CA GLN A 122 -14.41 1.04 1.66
C GLN A 122 -15.27 -0.21 1.85
N GLU A 123 -16.53 -0.16 1.42
CA GLU A 123 -17.42 -1.33 1.34
C GLU A 123 -17.08 -2.25 0.15
N GLY A 124 -16.20 -1.84 -0.78
CA GLY A 124 -15.86 -2.58 -2.00
C GLY A 124 -16.71 -2.21 -3.23
N ARG A 125 -17.68 -1.29 -3.06
CA ARG A 125 -18.63 -0.80 -4.09
C ARG A 125 -18.10 0.37 -4.91
N VAL A 126 -16.78 0.45 -5.15
CA VAL A 126 -16.17 1.52 -5.95
C VAL A 126 -16.82 1.70 -7.33
N GLY A 127 -17.30 0.63 -7.97
CA GLY A 127 -17.98 0.72 -9.26
C GLY A 127 -19.23 1.61 -9.25
N GLU A 128 -19.91 1.71 -8.09
CA GLU A 128 -21.09 2.56 -7.91
C GLU A 128 -20.72 4.03 -7.61
N ARG A 129 -19.46 4.30 -7.23
CA ARG A 129 -18.98 5.62 -6.82
C ARG A 129 -19.23 6.67 -7.89
N GLY A 130 -18.90 6.35 -9.15
CA GLY A 130 -19.04 7.27 -10.26
C GLY A 130 -20.49 7.59 -10.61
N ASP A 131 -21.35 6.57 -10.59
CA ASP A 131 -22.77 6.74 -10.88
C ASP A 131 -23.47 7.56 -9.81
N TYR A 132 -23.15 7.33 -8.53
CA TYR A 132 -23.65 8.13 -7.42
C TYR A 132 -23.22 9.60 -7.55
N ILE A 133 -21.94 9.86 -7.80
CA ILE A 133 -21.43 11.23 -7.98
C ILE A 133 -22.15 11.94 -9.13
N ARG A 134 -22.33 11.26 -10.28
CA ARG A 134 -23.03 11.82 -11.44
C ARG A 134 -24.48 12.16 -11.12
N ALA A 135 -25.18 11.30 -10.38
CA ALA A 135 -26.56 11.53 -9.99
C ALA A 135 -26.71 12.76 -9.07
N GLU A 136 -25.75 12.98 -8.18
CA GLU A 136 -25.80 14.07 -7.19
C GLU A 136 -25.26 15.41 -7.71
N TYR A 137 -24.37 15.38 -8.69
CA TYR A 137 -23.58 16.52 -9.12
C TYR A 137 -24.41 17.77 -9.46
N GLU A 138 -25.51 17.60 -10.19
CA GLU A 138 -26.35 18.73 -10.61
C GLU A 138 -27.11 19.38 -9.44
N GLY A 139 -27.32 18.68 -8.32
CA GLY A 139 -27.93 19.24 -7.12
C GLY A 139 -27.00 20.13 -6.29
N LEU A 140 -25.70 20.13 -6.59
CA LEU A 140 -24.69 20.80 -5.79
C LEU A 140 -24.52 22.28 -6.16
N ARG A 141 -24.15 23.09 -5.18
CA ARG A 141 -23.72 24.48 -5.40
C ARG A 141 -22.38 24.53 -6.15
N PRO A 142 -22.05 25.62 -6.87
CA PRO A 142 -20.86 25.68 -7.73
C PRO A 142 -19.52 25.36 -7.04
N GLU A 143 -19.34 25.77 -5.79
CA GLU A 143 -18.16 25.45 -4.99
C GLU A 143 -18.09 23.96 -4.60
N SER A 144 -19.25 23.34 -4.33
CA SER A 144 -19.38 21.91 -4.06
C SER A 144 -19.18 21.09 -5.32
N ARG A 145 -19.70 21.54 -6.49
CA ARG A 145 -19.43 20.94 -7.80
C ARG A 145 -17.94 20.91 -8.10
N ALA A 146 -17.24 22.03 -7.86
CA ALA A 146 -15.80 22.09 -8.05
C ALA A 146 -15.06 21.08 -7.14
N GLU A 147 -15.43 20.95 -5.88
CA GLU A 147 -14.84 19.94 -4.99
C GLU A 147 -15.13 18.50 -5.44
N ILE A 148 -16.38 18.18 -5.81
CA ILE A 148 -16.73 16.84 -6.29
C ILE A 148 -16.03 16.51 -7.61
N ALA A 149 -15.97 17.45 -8.56
CA ALA A 149 -15.26 17.24 -9.82
C ALA A 149 -13.76 17.00 -9.61
N ARG A 150 -13.14 17.76 -8.69
CA ARG A 150 -11.73 17.56 -8.28
C ARG A 150 -11.51 16.14 -7.77
N HIS A 151 -12.35 15.68 -6.86
CA HIS A 151 -12.25 14.34 -6.29
C HIS A 151 -12.53 13.23 -7.31
N TYR A 152 -13.60 13.37 -8.09
CA TYR A 152 -13.97 12.41 -9.13
C TYR A 152 -12.85 12.22 -10.15
N ALA A 153 -12.35 13.32 -10.72
CA ALA A 153 -11.28 13.27 -11.72
C ALA A 153 -9.97 12.77 -11.12
N GLY A 154 -9.60 13.22 -9.92
CA GLY A 154 -8.36 12.80 -9.29
C GLY A 154 -8.36 11.34 -8.83
N TRP A 155 -9.49 10.78 -8.40
CA TRP A 155 -9.63 9.34 -8.15
C TRP A 155 -9.50 8.53 -9.43
N ALA A 156 -10.20 8.90 -10.50
CA ALA A 156 -10.10 8.19 -11.78
C ALA A 156 -8.67 8.16 -12.34
N ALA A 157 -7.98 9.30 -12.29
CA ALA A 157 -6.60 9.40 -12.74
C ALA A 157 -5.62 8.64 -11.83
N PHE A 158 -5.87 8.64 -10.52
CA PHE A 158 -5.11 7.87 -9.55
C PHE A 158 -5.26 6.36 -9.79
N ASP A 159 -6.50 5.87 -9.91
CA ASP A 159 -6.81 4.46 -10.13
C ASP A 159 -6.13 3.97 -11.42
N HIS A 160 -6.15 4.79 -12.48
CA HIS A 160 -5.47 4.49 -13.73
C HIS A 160 -3.94 4.51 -13.61
N PHE A 161 -3.36 5.49 -12.92
CA PHE A 161 -1.91 5.58 -12.71
C PHE A 161 -1.35 4.37 -11.97
N ASP A 162 -2.02 3.95 -10.91
CA ASP A 162 -1.53 2.85 -10.10
C ASP A 162 -1.69 1.48 -10.80
N TRP A 163 -2.73 1.34 -11.62
CA TRP A 163 -2.84 0.21 -12.54
C TRP A 163 -1.72 0.18 -13.58
N THR A 164 -1.46 1.30 -14.28
CA THR A 164 -0.44 1.37 -15.35
C THR A 164 0.98 1.21 -14.81
N ARG A 165 1.31 1.86 -13.68
CA ARG A 165 2.66 1.81 -13.08
C ARG A 165 3.06 0.44 -12.55
N ALA A 166 2.10 -0.45 -12.31
CA ALA A 166 2.37 -1.83 -11.94
C ALA A 166 2.94 -2.67 -13.11
N SER A 167 2.96 -2.12 -14.32
CA SER A 167 3.52 -2.78 -15.50
C SER A 167 5.05 -2.85 -15.45
N PRO A 168 5.66 -4.01 -15.76
CA PRO A 168 7.12 -4.12 -15.87
C PRO A 168 7.70 -3.14 -16.89
N GLY A 169 8.74 -2.41 -16.52
CA GLY A 169 9.38 -1.42 -17.40
C GLY A 169 8.61 -0.09 -17.51
N TRP A 170 7.62 0.14 -16.63
CA TRP A 170 6.99 1.45 -16.50
C TRP A 170 8.02 2.52 -16.14
N GLN A 171 8.09 3.58 -16.93
CA GLN A 171 8.92 4.76 -16.71
C GLN A 171 8.27 5.99 -17.38
N PRO A 172 8.59 7.22 -16.93
CA PRO A 172 8.23 8.43 -17.64
C PRO A 172 8.90 8.48 -19.01
N ARG A 173 8.23 9.09 -19.98
CA ARG A 173 8.81 9.35 -21.31
C ARG A 173 9.31 10.78 -21.40
N ARG A 174 10.35 10.95 -22.21
CA ARG A 174 10.74 12.27 -22.72
C ARG A 174 9.58 12.89 -23.52
N PRO A 175 9.46 14.22 -23.52
CA PRO A 175 8.33 14.92 -24.12
C PRO A 175 8.30 14.71 -25.64
N GLY A 176 7.15 14.28 -26.17
CA GLY A 176 6.82 14.36 -27.59
C GLY A 176 6.01 15.62 -27.89
N ARG A 177 6.07 16.14 -29.12
CA ARG A 177 5.35 17.36 -29.52
C ARG A 177 3.85 17.11 -29.69
N VAL A 178 3.03 17.93 -29.06
CA VAL A 178 1.57 18.00 -29.14
C VAL A 178 1.18 19.37 -29.72
N PRO A 179 0.84 19.43 -31.02
CA PRO A 179 0.59 20.70 -31.72
C PRO A 179 -0.42 21.64 -31.05
N ALA A 180 -1.50 21.13 -30.46
CA ALA A 180 -2.50 21.97 -29.81
C ALA A 180 -1.96 22.79 -28.62
N LEU A 181 -0.82 22.40 -28.02
CA LEU A 181 -0.18 23.15 -26.95
C LEU A 181 0.44 24.47 -27.41
N GLU A 182 0.59 24.70 -28.72
CA GLU A 182 1.01 26.02 -29.23
C GLU A 182 0.01 27.13 -28.89
N ARG A 183 -1.26 26.75 -28.69
CA ARG A 183 -2.35 27.62 -28.24
C ARG A 183 -2.54 27.56 -26.73
N ALA A 184 -1.57 27.04 -25.97
CA ALA A 184 -1.61 27.01 -24.52
C ALA A 184 -0.62 28.01 -23.91
N GLY A 185 -1.05 28.73 -22.89
CA GLY A 185 -0.21 29.56 -22.05
C GLY A 185 0.19 28.85 -20.77
N MET A 186 1.45 28.93 -20.39
CA MET A 186 1.98 28.38 -19.14
C MET A 186 2.39 29.49 -18.18
N ILE A 187 1.91 29.44 -16.94
CA ILE A 187 2.17 30.45 -15.92
C ILE A 187 2.92 29.80 -14.75
N LEU A 188 4.04 30.41 -14.36
CA LEU A 188 4.92 29.94 -13.29
C LEU A 188 5.18 31.07 -12.29
N LEU A 189 5.20 30.75 -10.99
CA LEU A 189 5.75 31.62 -9.95
C LEU A 189 7.01 30.99 -9.40
N VAL A 190 8.15 31.65 -9.57
CA VAL A 190 9.47 31.07 -9.33
C VAL A 190 10.24 31.85 -8.27
N LYS A 191 10.95 31.13 -7.41
CA LYS A 191 11.80 31.69 -6.35
C LYS A 191 12.99 30.79 -6.11
N ASP A 192 14.17 31.22 -6.57
CA ASP A 192 15.44 30.52 -6.35
C ASP A 192 15.44 29.06 -6.85
N GLU A 193 15.07 28.86 -8.13
CA GLU A 193 14.89 27.58 -8.82
C GLU A 193 15.90 27.39 -9.97
N GLU A 194 17.11 27.96 -9.83
CA GLU A 194 18.15 27.96 -10.88
C GLU A 194 18.57 26.54 -11.32
N ASP A 195 18.39 25.56 -10.45
CA ASP A 195 18.73 24.16 -10.65
C ASP A 195 17.75 23.42 -11.57
N ILE A 196 16.51 23.91 -11.73
CA ILE A 196 15.46 23.17 -12.46
C ILE A 196 14.70 24.02 -13.50
N ILE A 197 14.62 25.34 -13.35
CA ILE A 197 13.77 26.18 -14.21
C ILE A 197 14.13 26.11 -15.70
N GLY A 198 15.43 26.02 -16.02
CA GLY A 198 15.88 25.90 -17.41
C GLY A 198 15.42 24.58 -18.07
N GLN A 199 15.47 23.49 -17.30
CA GLN A 199 14.99 22.18 -17.74
C GLN A 199 13.47 22.18 -17.91
N ASN A 200 12.74 22.82 -16.98
CA ASN A 200 11.29 22.97 -17.05
C ASN A 200 10.85 23.69 -18.34
N LEU A 201 11.43 24.86 -18.63
CA LEU A 201 11.09 25.64 -19.83
C LEU A 201 11.41 24.87 -21.11
N SER A 202 12.57 24.22 -21.17
CA SER A 202 13.00 23.43 -22.34
C SER A 202 12.10 22.21 -22.57
N HIS A 203 11.70 21.52 -21.50
CA HIS A 203 10.79 20.37 -21.55
C HIS A 203 9.42 20.76 -22.10
N HIS A 204 8.82 21.83 -21.58
CA HIS A 204 7.50 22.28 -22.00
C HIS A 204 7.51 22.93 -23.40
N TYR A 205 8.62 23.57 -23.78
CA TYR A 205 8.83 23.98 -25.18
C TYR A 205 8.82 22.78 -26.14
N ALA A 206 9.50 21.69 -25.77
CA ALA A 206 9.53 20.46 -26.56
C ALA A 206 8.15 19.77 -26.66
N LEU A 207 7.32 19.88 -25.61
CA LEU A 207 5.92 19.43 -25.65
C LEU A 207 5.08 20.24 -26.65
N GLY A 208 5.39 21.52 -26.87
CA GLY A 208 4.67 22.36 -27.82
C GLY A 208 4.23 23.72 -27.29
N PHE A 209 4.47 24.04 -26.01
CA PHE A 209 4.15 25.37 -25.48
C PHE A 209 4.94 26.47 -26.19
N ARG A 210 4.27 27.59 -26.49
CA ARG A 210 4.88 28.78 -27.12
C ARG A 210 4.60 30.08 -26.38
N ALA A 211 3.78 30.06 -25.33
CA ALA A 211 3.50 31.23 -24.50
C ALA A 211 3.79 30.91 -23.03
N PHE A 212 4.72 31.65 -22.42
CA PHE A 212 5.17 31.49 -21.05
C PHE A 212 5.01 32.81 -20.28
N CYS A 213 4.48 32.76 -19.07
CA CYS A 213 4.48 33.86 -18.11
C CYS A 213 5.24 33.41 -16.86
N VAL A 214 6.43 33.98 -16.66
CA VAL A 214 7.31 33.61 -15.55
C VAL A 214 7.35 34.78 -14.56
N LEU A 215 6.73 34.57 -13.41
CA LEU A 215 6.70 35.53 -12.30
C LEU A 215 7.91 35.26 -11.40
N ASN A 216 8.98 36.02 -11.59
CA ASN A 216 10.16 35.98 -10.74
C ASN A 216 9.87 36.69 -9.41
N ASN A 217 9.74 35.91 -8.33
CA ASN A 217 9.42 36.43 -7.00
C ASN A 217 10.69 36.88 -6.25
N MET A 218 11.38 37.87 -6.82
CA MET A 218 12.63 38.41 -6.27
C MET A 218 13.72 37.34 -6.07
N SER A 219 13.94 36.43 -7.04
CA SER A 219 15.00 35.43 -6.89
C SER A 219 16.36 36.08 -6.66
N THR A 220 17.19 35.41 -5.87
CA THR A 220 18.51 35.84 -5.41
C THR A 220 19.65 35.02 -6.02
N ASP A 221 19.29 34.02 -6.82
CA ASP A 221 20.19 33.21 -7.62
C ASP A 221 19.96 33.45 -9.13
N ASN A 222 20.55 32.62 -9.99
CA ASN A 222 20.53 32.84 -11.45
C ASN A 222 19.18 32.52 -12.14
N THR A 223 18.11 32.26 -11.38
CA THR A 223 16.79 31.91 -11.92
C THR A 223 16.34 32.91 -13.00
N ARG A 224 16.45 34.20 -12.73
CA ARG A 224 15.99 35.27 -13.64
C ARG A 224 16.81 35.28 -14.94
N GLU A 225 18.12 35.14 -14.83
CA GLU A 225 19.06 35.15 -15.95
C GLU A 225 18.87 33.92 -16.84
N ILE A 226 18.55 32.76 -16.26
CA ILE A 226 18.19 31.54 -17.02
C ILE A 226 16.93 31.78 -17.85
N VAL A 227 15.88 32.37 -17.27
CA VAL A 227 14.64 32.67 -17.99
C VAL A 227 14.86 33.71 -19.10
N SER A 228 15.68 34.75 -18.84
CA SER A 228 16.04 35.72 -19.87
C SER A 228 16.77 35.06 -21.04
N ARG A 229 17.76 34.21 -20.76
CA ARG A 229 18.48 33.47 -21.81
C ARG A 229 17.56 32.58 -22.62
N PHE A 230 16.62 31.89 -21.96
CA PHE A 230 15.62 31.08 -22.66
C PHE A 230 14.75 31.92 -23.60
N ARG A 231 14.26 33.08 -23.14
CA ARG A 231 13.51 34.02 -23.99
C ARG A 231 14.34 34.47 -25.20
N ASP A 232 15.58 34.89 -24.95
CA ASP A 232 16.44 35.47 -25.97
C ASP A 232 16.95 34.42 -26.98
N SER A 233 16.81 33.12 -26.68
CA SER A 233 17.20 32.02 -27.56
C SER A 233 16.03 31.30 -28.25
N HIS A 234 14.78 31.69 -27.98
CA HIS A 234 13.57 31.08 -28.54
C HIS A 234 12.65 32.14 -29.15
N ASP A 235 13.04 32.67 -30.31
CA ASP A 235 12.32 33.74 -31.01
C ASP A 235 10.88 33.36 -31.43
N ASP A 236 10.57 32.06 -31.51
CA ASP A 236 9.22 31.55 -31.78
C ASP A 236 8.33 31.47 -30.55
N CYS A 237 8.82 31.90 -29.38
CA CYS A 237 8.08 31.92 -28.13
C CYS A 237 7.78 33.32 -27.63
N PHE A 238 6.57 33.50 -27.09
CA PHE A 238 6.21 34.64 -26.28
C PHE A 238 6.54 34.34 -24.81
N VAL A 239 7.59 34.98 -24.27
CA VAL A 239 7.99 34.83 -22.85
C VAL A 239 7.81 36.16 -22.11
N LEU A 240 6.77 36.24 -21.30
CA LEU A 240 6.50 37.33 -20.37
C LEU A 240 7.23 37.06 -19.05
N LEU A 241 8.43 37.62 -18.89
CA LEU A 241 9.17 37.61 -17.63
C LEU A 241 8.78 38.83 -16.79
N VAL A 242 8.23 38.61 -15.60
CA VAL A 242 7.81 39.66 -14.67
C VAL A 242 8.59 39.56 -13.37
N ASP A 243 9.28 40.64 -12.99
CA ASP A 243 9.90 40.77 -11.67
C ASP A 243 8.85 41.25 -10.66
N ASP A 244 8.34 40.33 -9.83
CA ASP A 244 7.29 40.59 -8.85
C ASP A 244 7.88 41.13 -7.53
N PRO A 245 7.60 42.40 -7.15
CA PRO A 245 8.13 42.99 -5.92
C PRO A 245 7.34 42.59 -4.66
N VAL A 246 6.21 41.89 -4.80
CA VAL A 246 5.32 41.59 -3.67
C VAL A 246 5.82 40.36 -2.91
N ARG A 247 6.47 40.61 -1.77
CA ARG A 247 7.06 39.56 -0.90
C ARG A 247 6.03 38.59 -0.29
N GLY A 248 4.81 39.05 -0.03
CA GLY A 248 3.78 38.22 0.60
C GLY A 248 3.31 37.06 -0.28
N HIS A 249 2.93 35.96 0.35
CA HIS A 249 2.44 34.77 -0.35
C HIS A 249 0.98 34.94 -0.78
N TYR A 250 0.77 35.67 -1.88
CA TYR A 250 -0.55 35.91 -2.50
C TYR A 250 -0.71 35.15 -3.82
N GLN A 251 -0.44 33.84 -3.80
CA GLN A 251 -0.32 33.03 -5.02
C GLN A 251 -1.57 33.06 -5.89
N ALA A 252 -2.77 32.76 -5.36
CA ALA A 252 -3.99 32.71 -6.19
C ALA A 252 -4.32 34.07 -6.83
N ASP A 253 -4.20 35.16 -6.08
CA ASP A 253 -4.42 36.51 -6.61
C ASP A 253 -3.43 36.86 -7.72
N LYS A 254 -2.14 36.54 -7.52
CA LYS A 254 -1.11 36.73 -8.56
C LYS A 254 -1.45 35.91 -9.81
N MET A 255 -1.75 34.62 -9.65
CA MET A 255 -2.09 33.73 -10.77
C MET A 255 -3.28 34.25 -11.58
N ARG A 256 -4.31 34.76 -10.90
CA ARG A 256 -5.48 35.37 -11.56
C ARG A 256 -5.11 36.60 -12.37
N VAL A 257 -4.36 37.55 -11.79
CA VAL A 257 -3.95 38.78 -12.49
C VAL A 257 -3.08 38.44 -13.70
N TYR A 258 -2.14 37.52 -13.54
CA TYR A 258 -1.20 37.18 -14.60
C TYR A 258 -1.76 36.22 -15.65
N ALA A 259 -2.83 35.49 -15.34
CA ALA A 259 -3.63 34.77 -16.33
C ALA A 259 -4.25 35.73 -17.35
N GLU A 260 -4.94 36.76 -16.88
CA GLU A 260 -5.51 37.80 -17.75
C GLU A 260 -4.41 38.57 -18.50
N THR A 261 -3.29 38.86 -17.82
CA THR A 261 -2.17 39.60 -18.42
C THR A 261 -1.51 38.79 -19.54
N LEU A 262 -1.21 37.51 -19.31
CA LEU A 262 -0.64 36.62 -20.32
C LEU A 262 -1.55 36.54 -21.53
N GLN A 263 -2.85 36.34 -21.33
CA GLN A 263 -3.81 36.25 -22.43
C GLN A 263 -3.80 37.53 -23.29
N ARG A 264 -3.96 38.70 -22.67
CA ARG A 264 -4.01 39.98 -23.40
C ARG A 264 -2.69 40.30 -24.10
N HIS A 265 -1.56 40.03 -23.46
CA HIS A 265 -0.26 40.28 -24.07
C HIS A 265 0.05 39.31 -25.21
N ALA A 266 -0.30 38.03 -25.06
CA ALA A 266 -0.17 37.05 -26.13
C ALA A 266 -1.01 37.47 -27.34
N GLU A 267 -2.25 37.95 -27.13
CA GLU A 267 -3.11 38.48 -28.19
C GLU A 267 -2.48 39.68 -28.92
N ILE A 268 -1.86 40.62 -28.19
CA ILE A 268 -1.11 41.74 -28.79
C ILE A 268 0.06 41.23 -29.65
N ALA A 269 0.72 40.15 -29.22
CA ALA A 269 1.79 39.49 -29.96
C ALA A 269 1.27 38.60 -31.12
N GLY A 270 -0.04 38.57 -31.38
CA GLY A 270 -0.65 37.79 -32.46
C GLY A 270 -0.87 36.31 -32.12
N LEU A 271 -0.70 35.91 -30.86
CA LEU A 271 -0.95 34.56 -30.37
C LEU A 271 -2.35 34.45 -29.78
N ARG A 272 -3.10 33.43 -30.19
CA ARG A 272 -4.39 33.08 -29.58
C ARG A 272 -4.21 31.92 -28.63
N LEU A 273 -4.46 32.19 -27.35
CA LEU A 273 -4.50 31.14 -26.33
C LEU A 273 -5.91 30.56 -26.23
N ASP A 274 -6.00 29.24 -26.11
CA ASP A 274 -7.21 28.49 -25.80
C ASP A 274 -7.17 27.92 -24.38
N TRP A 275 -5.98 27.69 -23.84
CA TRP A 275 -5.76 27.02 -22.57
C TRP A 275 -4.77 27.78 -21.70
N LEU A 276 -4.98 27.76 -20.38
CA LEU A 276 -4.04 28.23 -19.38
C LEU A 276 -3.64 27.09 -18.45
N PHE A 277 -2.33 26.92 -18.28
CA PHE A 277 -1.68 25.95 -17.41
C PHE A 277 -0.94 26.66 -16.29
N PHE A 278 -1.05 26.13 -15.08
CA PHE A 278 -0.43 26.70 -13.88
C PHE A 278 0.53 25.67 -13.30
N ILE A 279 1.81 25.84 -13.63
CA ILE A 279 2.85 24.84 -13.43
C ILE A 279 3.93 25.44 -12.53
N ASP A 280 4.29 24.73 -11.47
CA ASP A 280 5.41 25.14 -10.62
C ASP A 280 6.75 24.77 -11.27
N ALA A 281 7.85 25.42 -10.88
CA ALA A 281 9.17 25.18 -11.49
C ALA A 281 9.64 23.71 -11.36
N ASP A 282 9.18 23.03 -10.32
CA ASP A 282 9.49 21.63 -10.01
C ASP A 282 8.47 20.63 -10.57
N GLU A 283 7.59 21.05 -11.49
CA GLU A 283 6.52 20.24 -12.07
C GLU A 283 6.65 20.06 -13.58
N PHE A 284 6.56 18.80 -14.04
CA PHE A 284 6.76 18.45 -15.45
C PHE A 284 5.58 17.64 -15.99
N ILE A 285 4.95 18.11 -17.07
CA ILE A 285 3.92 17.35 -17.78
C ILE A 285 4.59 16.24 -18.60
N ALA A 286 4.31 14.97 -18.34
CA ALA A 286 4.85 13.89 -19.18
C ALA A 286 3.90 12.69 -19.25
N SER A 287 4.06 11.90 -20.30
CA SER A 287 3.42 10.59 -20.41
C SER A 287 4.33 9.48 -19.89
N ASP A 288 3.81 8.25 -19.86
CA ASP A 288 4.55 7.07 -19.43
C ASP A 288 4.74 6.02 -20.52
N THR A 289 5.42 4.92 -20.19
CA THR A 289 5.68 3.81 -21.11
C THR A 289 4.55 2.79 -21.26
N SER A 290 3.39 2.99 -20.61
CA SER A 290 2.29 2.01 -20.58
C SER A 290 1.62 1.82 -21.96
N ARG A 291 1.61 2.86 -22.80
CA ARG A 291 1.09 2.82 -24.18
C ARG A 291 2.08 3.35 -25.22
N PRO A 292 1.83 3.08 -26.52
CA PRO A 292 2.60 3.68 -27.60
C PRO A 292 2.50 5.21 -27.59
N SER A 293 3.64 5.89 -27.72
CA SER A 293 3.71 7.37 -27.66
C SER A 293 2.77 8.06 -28.66
N SER A 294 2.62 7.53 -29.88
CA SER A 294 1.73 8.09 -30.89
C SER A 294 0.25 8.11 -30.45
N GLU A 295 -0.18 7.09 -29.68
CA GLU A 295 -1.53 7.00 -29.16
C GLU A 295 -1.76 8.03 -28.05
N GLN A 296 -0.83 8.14 -27.10
CA GLN A 296 -0.89 9.09 -25.99
C GLN A 296 -0.87 10.54 -26.48
N LEU A 297 0.00 10.87 -27.45
CA LEU A 297 0.05 12.19 -28.08
C LEU A 297 -1.28 12.52 -28.79
N SER A 298 -1.81 11.56 -29.55
CA SER A 298 -3.09 11.73 -30.23
C SER A 298 -4.27 11.86 -29.25
N ALA A 299 -4.20 11.22 -28.08
CA ALA A 299 -5.23 11.34 -27.05
C ALA A 299 -5.26 12.75 -26.44
N LEU A 300 -4.10 13.28 -26.02
CA LEU A 300 -4.02 14.63 -25.48
C LEU A 300 -4.39 15.70 -26.52
N GLU A 301 -3.93 15.53 -27.77
CA GLU A 301 -4.31 16.40 -28.89
C GLU A 301 -5.83 16.45 -29.08
N ARG A 302 -6.53 15.31 -29.00
CA ARG A 302 -8.00 15.26 -29.06
C ARG A 302 -8.65 16.02 -27.91
N ARG A 303 -8.18 15.84 -26.66
CA ARG A 303 -8.73 16.55 -25.48
C ARG A 303 -8.58 18.06 -25.59
N LEU A 304 -7.41 18.53 -26.03
CA LEU A 304 -7.14 19.96 -26.17
C LEU A 304 -8.03 20.62 -27.23
N ASN A 305 -8.30 19.91 -28.33
CA ASN A 305 -9.13 20.39 -29.44
C ASN A 305 -10.64 20.19 -29.23
N ASP A 306 -11.05 19.35 -28.27
CA ASP A 306 -12.45 19.10 -27.97
C ASP A 306 -13.10 20.33 -27.30
N PRO A 307 -14.07 21.00 -27.95
CA PRO A 307 -14.70 22.20 -27.42
C PRO A 307 -15.50 21.95 -26.13
N ASP A 308 -15.88 20.72 -25.81
CA ASP A 308 -16.64 20.39 -24.59
C ASP A 308 -15.72 20.16 -23.39
N THR A 309 -14.43 19.91 -23.62
CA THR A 309 -13.42 19.85 -22.57
C THR A 309 -13.13 21.28 -22.06
N ARG A 310 -13.49 21.56 -20.80
CA ARG A 310 -13.35 22.88 -20.15
C ARG A 310 -12.22 22.92 -19.14
N VAL A 311 -12.06 21.84 -18.38
CA VAL A 311 -11.03 21.72 -17.35
C VAL A 311 -10.33 20.39 -17.54
N MET A 312 -9.01 20.41 -17.59
CA MET A 312 -8.19 19.20 -17.56
C MET A 312 -7.60 19.04 -16.17
N VAL A 313 -7.66 17.82 -15.65
CA VAL A 313 -7.15 17.45 -14.34
C VAL A 313 -6.00 16.48 -14.53
N MET A 314 -4.82 16.88 -14.09
CA MET A 314 -3.61 16.08 -14.15
C MET A 314 -3.29 15.53 -12.77
N HIS A 315 -3.04 14.22 -12.71
CA HIS A 315 -2.66 13.57 -11.46
C HIS A 315 -1.20 13.87 -11.14
N TRP A 316 -0.93 14.10 -9.85
CA TRP A 316 0.35 14.57 -9.33
C TRP A 316 1.16 13.39 -8.79
N ILE A 317 2.28 13.10 -9.44
CA ILE A 317 3.20 12.02 -9.07
C ILE A 317 4.33 12.63 -8.24
N HIS A 318 4.48 12.18 -7.00
CA HIS A 318 5.58 12.61 -6.15
C HIS A 318 6.84 11.81 -6.48
N ALA A 319 7.93 12.55 -6.69
CA ALA A 319 9.23 11.98 -6.95
C ALA A 319 10.18 12.19 -5.76
N ALA A 320 11.00 11.18 -5.48
CA ALA A 320 12.13 11.26 -4.56
C ALA A 320 13.38 10.66 -5.20
N SER A 321 14.54 11.13 -4.74
CA SER A 321 15.82 10.49 -5.07
C SER A 321 15.95 9.17 -4.30
N PRO A 322 16.67 8.17 -4.83
CA PRO A 322 16.94 6.92 -4.11
C PRO A 322 17.73 7.10 -2.81
N GLN A 323 18.43 8.22 -2.69
CA GLN A 323 19.27 8.59 -1.55
C GLN A 323 19.24 10.10 -1.34
N VAL A 324 19.63 10.55 -0.15
CA VAL A 324 19.81 11.98 0.13
C VAL A 324 20.91 12.56 -0.77
N LEU A 325 20.62 13.69 -1.41
CA LEU A 325 21.58 14.41 -2.25
C LEU A 325 22.00 15.70 -1.54
N GLU A 326 23.30 16.01 -1.54
CA GLU A 326 23.82 17.29 -1.03
C GLU A 326 23.50 18.44 -1.98
N GLU A 327 23.69 18.21 -3.28
CA GLU A 327 23.47 19.16 -4.36
C GLU A 327 22.70 18.50 -5.51
N PHE A 328 21.96 19.34 -6.24
CA PHE A 328 21.26 18.99 -7.48
C PHE A 328 21.50 20.15 -8.44
N GLY A 329 22.16 19.89 -9.57
CA GLY A 329 22.62 20.92 -10.50
C GLY A 329 21.73 21.06 -11.73
N SER A 330 21.93 22.14 -12.49
CA SER A 330 21.17 22.42 -13.72
C SER A 330 21.36 21.40 -14.85
N GLU A 331 22.46 20.63 -14.81
CA GLU A 331 22.77 19.57 -15.78
C GLU A 331 22.21 18.19 -15.36
N ASP A 332 21.64 18.09 -14.17
CA ASP A 332 21.11 16.83 -13.66
C ASP A 332 19.69 16.60 -14.17
N ASP A 333 19.45 15.51 -14.89
CA ASP A 333 18.10 15.14 -15.33
C ASP A 333 17.24 14.73 -14.11
N PRO A 334 16.15 15.45 -13.80
CA PRO A 334 15.30 15.14 -12.66
C PRO A 334 14.61 13.79 -12.80
N PHE A 335 14.29 13.34 -14.02
CA PHE A 335 13.67 12.03 -14.24
C PHE A 335 14.64 10.87 -14.00
N GLU A 336 15.95 11.11 -14.13
CA GLU A 336 16.98 10.10 -13.86
C GLU A 336 17.44 10.10 -12.40
N LYS A 337 17.72 11.28 -11.82
CA LYS A 337 18.23 11.39 -10.44
C LYS A 337 17.15 11.28 -9.37
N ILE A 338 15.92 11.68 -9.67
CA ILE A 338 14.77 11.70 -8.74
C ILE A 338 13.74 10.70 -9.27
N ASN A 339 14.17 9.45 -9.45
CA ASN A 339 13.44 8.43 -10.19
C ASN A 339 12.56 7.51 -9.32
N VAL A 340 12.48 7.73 -8.01
CA VAL A 340 11.53 7.01 -7.15
C VAL A 340 10.19 7.72 -7.22
N MET A 341 9.31 7.23 -8.09
CA MET A 341 8.01 7.82 -8.35
C MET A 341 6.91 7.02 -7.66
N ARG A 342 6.13 7.69 -6.83
CA ARG A 342 4.95 7.13 -6.16
C ARG A 342 3.82 8.14 -6.17
N TYR A 343 2.60 7.63 -6.15
CA TYR A 343 1.42 8.47 -5.98
C TYR A 343 1.33 8.94 -4.52
N ARG A 344 0.61 10.04 -4.30
CA ARG A 344 0.08 10.39 -2.97
C ARG A 344 -1.42 10.66 -3.14
N LEU A 345 -2.26 9.73 -2.67
CA LEU A 345 -3.71 9.87 -2.80
C LEU A 345 -4.28 10.91 -1.83
N LEU A 346 -3.63 11.12 -0.68
CA LEU A 346 -4.19 11.93 0.41
C LEU A 346 -3.19 12.97 0.98
N PRO A 347 -3.59 14.25 1.05
CA PRO A 347 -4.77 14.81 0.37
C PRO A 347 -4.66 14.65 -1.16
N LEU A 348 -5.78 14.59 -1.88
CA LEU A 348 -5.77 14.54 -3.34
C LEU A 348 -5.38 15.93 -3.86
N VAL A 349 -4.21 16.04 -4.47
CA VAL A 349 -3.64 17.32 -4.88
C VAL A 349 -3.37 17.31 -6.39
N PRO A 350 -4.40 17.40 -7.25
CA PRO A 350 -4.18 17.44 -8.69
C PRO A 350 -3.65 18.81 -9.11
N LYS A 351 -3.27 18.92 -10.39
CA LYS A 351 -3.06 20.20 -11.07
C LYS A 351 -4.08 20.35 -12.19
N VAL A 352 -4.43 21.59 -12.49
CA VAL A 352 -5.45 21.88 -13.51
C VAL A 352 -4.95 22.79 -14.60
N ALA A 353 -5.49 22.57 -15.79
CA ALA A 353 -5.53 23.54 -16.86
C ALA A 353 -6.98 23.82 -17.20
N TYR A 354 -7.31 25.06 -17.53
CA TYR A 354 -8.67 25.41 -17.94
C TYR A 354 -8.68 26.17 -19.26
N ARG A 355 -9.79 26.02 -19.98
CA ARG A 355 -10.03 26.68 -21.24
C ARG A 355 -10.34 28.16 -21.00
N VAL A 356 -9.75 29.05 -21.79
CA VAL A 356 -10.01 30.49 -21.70
C VAL A 356 -11.41 30.83 -22.21
N GLY A 357 -11.93 32.00 -21.80
CA GLY A 357 -13.26 32.48 -22.19
C GLY A 357 -14.40 32.06 -21.25
N PHE A 358 -14.06 31.41 -20.13
CA PHE A 358 -14.97 31.04 -19.06
C PHE A 358 -14.60 31.76 -17.76
N ASP A 359 -15.58 31.98 -16.89
CA ASP A 359 -15.40 32.63 -15.59
C ASP A 359 -14.84 31.64 -14.55
N TYR A 360 -13.56 31.31 -14.68
CA TYR A 360 -12.84 30.44 -13.77
C TYR A 360 -11.81 31.22 -12.94
N SER A 361 -11.80 30.97 -11.64
CA SER A 361 -10.77 31.40 -10.70
C SER A 361 -10.10 30.19 -10.05
N LEU A 362 -8.81 30.29 -9.73
CA LEU A 362 -8.06 29.21 -9.08
C LEU A 362 -8.19 29.27 -7.56
N LYS A 363 -8.28 28.09 -6.94
CA LYS A 363 -8.06 27.94 -5.50
C LYS A 363 -6.59 28.20 -5.15
N ASN A 364 -6.35 28.60 -3.90
CA ASN A 364 -5.00 28.66 -3.32
C ASN A 364 -4.25 27.34 -3.55
N GLY A 365 -3.02 27.43 -4.10
CA GLY A 365 -2.17 26.28 -4.44
C GLY A 365 -2.31 25.78 -5.89
N ASN A 366 -3.14 26.39 -6.73
CA ASN A 366 -3.31 26.03 -8.15
C ASN A 366 -3.84 24.59 -8.39
N HIS A 367 -4.44 23.97 -7.38
CA HIS A 367 -4.83 22.56 -7.46
C HIS A 367 -6.18 22.31 -8.13
N PHE A 368 -7.05 23.33 -8.17
CA PHE A 368 -8.34 23.28 -8.86
C PHE A 368 -8.95 24.69 -8.98
N ILE A 369 -10.09 24.78 -9.66
CA ILE A 369 -10.90 26.00 -9.74
C ILE A 369 -11.79 26.18 -8.49
N GLU A 370 -12.15 27.42 -8.16
CA GLU A 370 -12.95 27.75 -6.98
C GLU A 370 -14.42 27.36 -7.12
N LYS A 371 -14.98 27.59 -8.32
CA LYS A 371 -16.39 27.36 -8.65
C LYS A 371 -16.48 26.76 -10.04
N LEU A 372 -17.42 25.84 -10.21
CA LEU A 372 -17.70 25.17 -11.47
C LEU A 372 -19.20 25.15 -11.71
N ASN A 373 -19.63 25.78 -12.80
CA ASN A 373 -21.05 25.79 -13.22
C ASN A 373 -21.34 24.76 -14.31
N ASP A 374 -20.30 24.23 -14.96
CA ASP A 374 -20.41 23.29 -16.05
C ASP A 374 -20.76 21.87 -15.58
N SER A 375 -21.18 21.04 -16.55
CA SER A 375 -21.39 19.60 -16.36
C SER A 375 -20.09 18.92 -15.91
N LEU A 376 -20.23 17.86 -15.11
CA LEU A 376 -19.11 17.01 -14.68
C LEU A 376 -18.28 16.49 -15.86
N ASP A 377 -18.91 16.19 -17.00
CA ASP A 377 -18.22 15.66 -18.20
C ASP A 377 -17.28 16.67 -18.87
N SER A 378 -17.43 17.96 -18.56
CA SER A 378 -16.51 19.00 -19.03
C SER A 378 -15.15 18.98 -18.30
N VAL A 379 -15.04 18.22 -17.21
CA VAL A 379 -13.83 18.04 -16.42
C VAL A 379 -13.18 16.71 -16.77
N VAL A 380 -12.06 16.76 -17.49
CA VAL A 380 -11.40 15.58 -18.05
C VAL A 380 -10.18 15.19 -17.23
N PRO A 381 -10.13 13.98 -16.63
CA PRO A 381 -8.93 13.44 -16.01
C PRO A 381 -7.96 12.93 -17.08
N VAL A 382 -7.01 13.77 -17.51
CA VAL A 382 -6.04 13.37 -18.55
C VAL A 382 -5.04 12.31 -18.08
N GLY A 383 -4.99 12.02 -16.77
CA GLY A 383 -4.28 10.86 -16.25
C GLY A 383 -4.85 9.51 -16.72
N CYS A 384 -6.11 9.44 -17.13
CA CYS A 384 -6.68 8.26 -17.81
C CYS A 384 -6.19 8.12 -19.27
N ASP A 385 -5.60 9.19 -19.81
CA ASP A 385 -4.90 9.22 -21.10
C ASP A 385 -3.37 9.08 -20.92
N ASP A 386 -2.91 8.64 -19.74
CA ASP A 386 -1.52 8.46 -19.29
C ASP A 386 -0.68 9.76 -19.19
N TRP A 387 -1.33 10.91 -19.02
CA TRP A 387 -0.63 12.20 -18.85
C TRP A 387 -0.67 12.67 -17.40
N TYR A 388 0.51 12.94 -16.86
CA TYR A 388 0.71 13.24 -15.43
C TYR A 388 1.56 14.49 -15.22
N ILE A 389 1.51 15.03 -14.00
CA ILE A 389 2.50 15.98 -13.50
C ILE A 389 3.49 15.22 -12.60
N TYR A 390 4.76 15.21 -13.00
CA TYR A 390 5.85 14.70 -12.19
C TYR A 390 6.41 15.82 -11.31
N HIS A 391 6.44 15.60 -9.99
CA HIS A 391 6.76 16.63 -9.01
C HIS A 391 8.08 16.37 -8.27
N PHE A 392 9.07 17.21 -8.53
CA PHE A 392 10.43 17.13 -8.00
C PHE A 392 10.62 18.08 -6.81
N SER A 393 9.76 17.90 -5.81
CA SER A 393 9.53 18.86 -4.71
C SER A 393 10.72 19.12 -3.80
N LEU A 394 11.53 18.10 -3.50
CA LEU A 394 12.67 18.14 -2.58
C LEU A 394 13.82 17.37 -3.25
N ARG A 395 14.83 18.11 -3.71
CA ARG A 395 15.88 17.59 -4.61
C ARG A 395 17.23 17.35 -3.93
N SER A 396 17.65 18.27 -3.06
CA SER A 396 18.94 18.23 -2.37
C SER A 396 18.93 19.03 -1.07
N LEU A 397 19.89 18.82 -0.18
CA LEU A 397 20.00 19.53 1.10
C LEU A 397 20.13 21.05 0.89
N SER A 398 20.95 21.46 -0.07
CA SER A 398 21.12 22.87 -0.46
C SER A 398 19.80 23.50 -0.93
N HIS A 399 19.04 22.82 -1.78
CA HIS A 399 17.74 23.28 -2.25
C HIS A 399 16.69 23.29 -1.11
N VAL A 400 16.59 22.24 -0.30
CA VAL A 400 15.62 22.16 0.81
C VAL A 400 15.87 23.28 1.82
N ARG A 401 17.14 23.63 2.09
CA ARG A 401 17.52 24.81 2.89
C ARG A 401 16.89 26.08 2.33
N LYS A 402 17.14 26.39 1.04
CA LYS A 402 16.58 27.57 0.36
C LYS A 402 15.05 27.57 0.47
N LYS A 403 14.41 26.45 0.16
CA LYS A 403 12.93 26.31 0.14
C LYS A 403 12.29 26.54 1.51
N ILE A 404 12.82 25.95 2.59
CA ILE A 404 12.32 26.16 3.96
C ILE A 404 12.47 27.63 4.39
N ILE A 405 13.64 28.24 4.13
CA ILE A 405 13.90 29.62 4.52
C ILE A 405 13.02 30.60 3.75
N ASN A 406 12.91 30.42 2.43
CA ASN A 406 12.10 31.27 1.56
C ASN A 406 10.61 31.14 1.86
N GLY A 407 10.10 29.91 1.97
CA GLY A 407 8.72 29.64 2.34
C GLY A 407 8.36 30.28 3.69
N GLY A 408 9.17 30.04 4.72
CA GLY A 408 8.97 30.65 6.04
C GLY A 408 8.96 32.18 6.03
N ARG A 409 9.95 32.80 5.38
CA ARG A 409 10.06 34.26 5.27
C ARG A 409 8.91 34.90 4.48
N ALA A 410 8.37 34.21 3.47
CA ALA A 410 7.22 34.71 2.72
C ALA A 410 5.98 34.86 3.63
N PHE A 411 5.76 33.89 4.54
CA PHE A 411 4.62 33.89 5.45
C PHE A 411 4.73 34.79 6.67
N VAL A 412 5.93 35.27 7.03
CA VAL A 412 6.14 36.32 8.05
C VAL A 412 5.57 37.68 7.57
N GLY A 413 5.54 37.92 6.26
CA GLY A 413 5.04 39.17 5.66
C GLY A 413 3.60 39.14 5.14
N THR A 414 2.95 37.98 5.10
CA THR A 414 1.61 37.81 4.54
C THR A 414 0.53 38.21 5.55
N ARG A 415 -0.37 39.11 5.16
CA ARG A 415 -1.58 39.46 5.93
C ARG A 415 -2.80 38.72 5.38
N GLY A 416 -3.66 38.21 6.26
CA GLY A 416 -4.97 37.63 5.90
C GLY A 416 -4.96 36.14 5.50
N LEU A 417 -3.81 35.47 5.55
CA LEU A 417 -3.64 34.05 5.20
C LEU A 417 -3.02 33.28 6.38
N ASN A 418 -3.69 33.35 7.54
CA ASN A 418 -3.20 32.76 8.78
C ASN A 418 -3.28 31.22 8.76
N ASP A 419 -4.28 30.66 8.08
CA ASP A 419 -4.52 29.21 8.00
C ASP A 419 -3.84 28.54 6.79
N HIS A 420 -3.05 29.29 6.01
CA HIS A 420 -2.32 28.78 4.84
C HIS A 420 -0.82 28.66 5.10
N GLY A 421 -0.20 27.69 4.41
CA GLY A 421 1.25 27.46 4.46
C GLY A 421 1.75 26.91 5.79
N GLN A 422 0.89 26.24 6.56
CA GLN A 422 1.21 25.73 7.90
C GLN A 422 2.50 24.89 7.92
N HIS A 423 2.67 23.98 6.96
CA HIS A 423 3.90 23.17 6.85
C HIS A 423 5.17 24.02 6.63
N TRP A 424 5.10 25.13 5.89
CA TRP A 424 6.24 26.04 5.72
C TRP A 424 6.53 26.84 7.00
N ARG A 425 5.48 27.30 7.68
CA ARG A 425 5.61 28.01 8.97
C ARG A 425 6.23 27.11 10.04
N GLU A 426 5.74 25.88 10.15
CA GLU A 426 6.23 24.85 11.08
C GLU A 426 7.69 24.49 10.80
N ARG A 427 8.01 24.12 9.55
CA ARG A 427 9.39 23.77 9.16
C ARG A 427 10.36 24.94 9.37
N TYR A 428 9.94 26.17 9.10
CA TYR A 428 10.78 27.34 9.33
C TYR A 428 11.00 27.61 10.82
N ALA A 429 9.96 27.50 11.65
CA ALA A 429 10.09 27.64 13.10
C ALA A 429 11.01 26.55 13.69
N LEU A 430 10.88 25.31 13.21
CA LEU A 430 11.78 24.21 13.57
C LEU A 430 13.22 24.51 13.13
N PHE A 431 13.43 24.99 11.90
CA PHE A 431 14.76 25.40 11.41
C PHE A 431 15.36 26.53 12.27
N GLN A 432 14.57 27.53 12.67
CA GLN A 432 15.05 28.60 13.55
C GLN A 432 15.48 28.08 14.93
N LYS A 433 14.85 27.00 15.42
CA LYS A 433 15.14 26.39 16.72
C LYS A 433 16.30 25.40 16.70
N TYR A 434 16.41 24.59 15.64
CA TYR A 434 17.30 23.43 15.59
C TYR A 434 18.34 23.48 14.45
N GLY A 435 18.32 24.53 13.61
CA GLY A 435 19.27 24.73 12.52
C GLY A 435 19.14 23.69 11.41
N ASP A 436 20.27 23.36 10.78
CA ASP A 436 20.33 22.49 9.61
C ASP A 436 19.87 21.06 9.86
N ARG A 437 19.81 20.62 11.12
CA ARG A 437 19.28 19.29 11.48
C ARG A 437 17.89 19.03 10.88
N ILE A 438 17.02 20.04 10.88
CA ILE A 438 15.65 19.93 10.33
C ILE A 438 15.66 19.78 8.81
N ILE A 439 16.67 20.31 8.13
CA ILE A 439 16.80 20.21 6.68
C ILE A 439 17.11 18.76 6.30
N SER A 440 18.06 18.15 7.00
CA SER A 440 18.40 16.73 6.84
C SER A 440 17.21 15.84 7.16
N GLU A 441 16.55 16.05 8.31
CA GLU A 441 15.39 15.25 8.72
C GLU A 441 14.25 15.33 7.68
N VAL A 442 13.91 16.53 7.17
CA VAL A 442 12.85 16.71 6.16
C VAL A 442 13.18 15.98 4.86
N LEU A 443 14.43 16.07 4.37
CA LEU A 443 14.81 15.39 3.12
C LEU A 443 14.94 13.87 3.32
N GLU A 444 15.50 13.42 4.43
CA GLU A 444 15.58 12.00 4.79
C GLU A 444 14.19 11.37 4.95
N GLU A 445 13.25 12.08 5.57
CA GLU A 445 11.86 11.65 5.64
C GLU A 445 11.23 11.57 4.26
N HIS A 446 11.44 12.56 3.38
CA HIS A 446 10.93 12.53 2.01
C HIS A 446 11.48 11.32 1.22
N VAL A 447 12.79 11.11 1.29
CA VAL A 447 13.50 9.99 0.63
C VAL A 447 13.09 8.63 1.20
N ARG A 448 12.73 8.53 2.49
CA ARG A 448 12.22 7.29 3.09
C ARG A 448 10.74 7.06 2.82
N PHE A 449 9.94 8.11 2.94
CA PHE A 449 8.49 8.04 2.89
C PHE A 449 7.98 7.72 1.50
N VAL A 450 8.48 8.43 0.47
CA VAL A 450 8.01 8.23 -0.91
C VAL A 450 8.15 6.75 -1.33
N PRO A 451 9.30 6.07 -1.21
CA PRO A 451 9.40 4.64 -1.51
C PRO A 451 8.45 3.74 -0.69
N SER A 452 8.13 4.12 0.55
CA SER A 452 7.32 3.33 1.49
C SER A 452 5.80 3.39 1.25
N LEU A 453 5.34 4.26 0.35
CA LEU A 453 3.94 4.34 -0.07
C LEU A 453 3.54 3.04 -0.78
N HIS A 454 2.91 2.12 -0.04
CA HIS A 454 2.35 0.88 -0.55
C HIS A 454 1.11 1.20 -1.39
N PRO A 455 0.95 0.66 -2.61
CA PRO A 455 -0.26 0.86 -3.43
C PRO A 455 -1.53 0.64 -2.60
N PRO A 456 -2.57 1.47 -2.71
CA PRO A 456 -3.90 1.07 -2.28
C PRO A 456 -4.33 0.01 -3.30
N ARG A 457 -5.01 -1.03 -2.86
CA ARG A 457 -5.60 -1.99 -3.77
C ARG A 457 -6.49 -1.25 -4.76
N ILE A 458 -6.20 -1.36 -6.05
CA ILE A 458 -7.01 -0.79 -7.12
C ILE A 458 -7.74 -1.88 -7.88
N ASP A 459 -9.00 -1.54 -8.16
CA ASP A 459 -10.03 -2.32 -8.81
C ASP A 459 -9.56 -3.00 -10.09
N SER A 460 -9.71 -4.31 -10.07
CA SER A 460 -9.50 -5.25 -11.16
C SER A 460 -10.73 -5.33 -12.11
N PRO A 461 -10.57 -5.87 -13.33
CA PRO A 461 -11.64 -6.14 -14.33
C PRO A 461 -12.83 -6.98 -13.82
N GLU A 462 -12.70 -7.47 -12.59
CA GLU A 462 -13.59 -8.38 -11.91
C GLU A 462 -14.96 -7.75 -11.62
N LYS A 463 -15.14 -6.42 -11.70
CA LYS A 463 -16.41 -5.72 -11.37
C LYS A 463 -17.55 -5.90 -12.37
N ARG A 464 -17.28 -6.49 -13.54
CA ARG A 464 -18.31 -6.83 -14.54
C ARG A 464 -18.84 -8.27 -14.43
N LEU A 465 -18.35 -9.03 -13.44
CA LEU A 465 -18.74 -10.43 -13.26
C LEU A 465 -20.13 -10.54 -12.61
N PRO A 466 -20.94 -11.54 -12.99
CA PRO A 466 -22.28 -11.71 -12.47
C PRO A 466 -22.27 -12.02 -10.97
N THR A 467 -23.15 -11.35 -10.23
CA THR A 467 -23.43 -11.68 -8.82
C THR A 467 -24.45 -12.81 -8.74
N ARG A 468 -24.17 -13.87 -7.98
CA ARG A 468 -25.15 -14.92 -7.64
C ARG A 468 -25.35 -14.98 -6.13
N ARG A 469 -26.56 -15.30 -5.69
CA ARG A 469 -26.86 -15.59 -4.29
C ARG A 469 -26.60 -17.07 -4.05
N VAL A 470 -25.71 -17.39 -3.11
CA VAL A 470 -25.44 -18.77 -2.69
C VAL A 470 -26.66 -19.29 -1.92
N SER A 471 -27.18 -20.46 -2.30
CA SER A 471 -28.35 -21.09 -1.68
C SER A 471 -28.12 -21.33 -0.18
N SER A 472 -29.13 -21.12 0.66
CA SER A 472 -29.07 -21.38 2.11
C SER A 472 -29.02 -22.87 2.47
N ASP A 473 -29.32 -23.76 1.52
CA ASP A 473 -29.41 -25.20 1.74
C ASP A 473 -28.12 -25.91 1.29
N ILE A 474 -27.03 -25.74 2.05
CA ILE A 474 -25.72 -26.38 1.76
C ILE A 474 -25.27 -27.24 2.96
N GLU A 475 -25.07 -28.54 2.73
CA GLU A 475 -24.72 -29.52 3.75
C GLU A 475 -23.19 -29.65 3.92
N PRO A 476 -22.64 -29.60 5.15
CA PRO A 476 -21.21 -29.85 5.38
C PRO A 476 -20.84 -31.34 5.27
N ILE A 477 -19.73 -31.65 4.61
CA ILE A 477 -19.19 -33.01 4.47
C ILE A 477 -17.65 -33.02 4.55
N ASP A 478 -17.06 -34.14 4.98
CA ASP A 478 -15.60 -34.35 4.91
C ASP A 478 -15.17 -34.72 3.47
N ILE A 479 -14.01 -34.24 3.01
CA ILE A 479 -13.57 -34.47 1.62
C ILE A 479 -13.36 -35.95 1.29
N LYS A 480 -12.92 -36.79 2.24
CA LYS A 480 -12.77 -38.24 1.99
C LYS A 480 -14.11 -38.92 1.85
N ARG A 481 -15.11 -38.46 2.61
CA ARG A 481 -16.50 -38.91 2.47
C ARG A 481 -17.11 -38.43 1.15
N ALA A 482 -16.83 -37.18 0.77
CA ALA A 482 -17.30 -36.55 -0.47
C ALA A 482 -16.88 -37.32 -1.73
N VAL A 483 -15.67 -37.89 -1.76
CA VAL A 483 -15.19 -38.74 -2.87
C VAL A 483 -16.10 -39.94 -3.14
N ASN A 484 -16.77 -40.49 -2.12
CA ASN A 484 -17.66 -41.64 -2.28
C ASN A 484 -19.12 -41.23 -2.54
N GLU A 485 -19.52 -40.03 -2.12
CA GLU A 485 -20.93 -39.61 -2.09
C GLU A 485 -21.29 -38.57 -3.17
N ILE A 486 -20.31 -37.87 -3.75
CA ILE A 486 -20.52 -36.78 -4.70
C ILE A 486 -19.89 -37.12 -6.05
N SER A 487 -20.70 -37.11 -7.11
CA SER A 487 -20.19 -37.30 -8.48
C SER A 487 -19.30 -36.13 -8.92
N GLY A 488 -18.19 -36.44 -9.60
CA GLY A 488 -17.24 -35.44 -10.09
C GLY A 488 -16.13 -35.07 -9.10
N ILE A 489 -16.04 -35.75 -7.96
CA ILE A 489 -14.92 -35.68 -7.02
C ILE A 489 -14.13 -36.99 -7.07
N GLU A 490 -12.85 -36.89 -7.40
CA GLU A 490 -11.93 -38.02 -7.50
C GLU A 490 -10.72 -37.78 -6.60
N ALA A 491 -10.18 -38.86 -6.02
CA ALA A 491 -8.95 -38.81 -5.23
C ALA A 491 -7.88 -39.69 -5.88
N ILE A 492 -6.72 -39.09 -6.17
CA ILE A 492 -5.53 -39.81 -6.63
C ILE A 492 -4.60 -39.92 -5.42
N GLU A 493 -4.58 -41.10 -4.79
CA GLU A 493 -3.69 -41.40 -3.67
C GLU A 493 -2.25 -41.57 -4.18
N ILE A 494 -1.32 -40.75 -3.69
CA ILE A 494 0.10 -40.78 -4.04
C ILE A 494 0.89 -41.55 -2.98
N ALA A 495 0.58 -41.34 -1.70
CA ALA A 495 1.25 -42.02 -0.59
C ALA A 495 0.27 -42.31 0.56
N LYS A 496 0.46 -43.47 1.20
CA LYS A 496 -0.32 -43.89 2.37
C LYS A 496 0.20 -43.26 3.65
N ALA A 497 -0.68 -43.10 4.62
CA ALA A 497 -0.31 -42.72 5.97
C ALA A 497 0.55 -43.80 6.63
N TYR A 498 1.50 -43.39 7.48
CA TYR A 498 2.27 -44.32 8.31
C TYR A 498 2.71 -43.65 9.62
N THR A 499 3.18 -44.46 10.56
CA THR A 499 3.65 -43.99 11.87
C THR A 499 5.09 -44.44 12.07
N CYS A 500 5.96 -43.51 12.48
CA CYS A 500 7.35 -43.79 12.79
C CYS A 500 7.86 -42.90 13.93
N GLU A 501 8.90 -43.37 14.62
CA GLU A 501 9.59 -42.56 15.61
C GLU A 501 10.18 -41.30 14.96
N ARG A 502 10.17 -40.20 15.71
CA ARG A 502 10.69 -38.92 15.25
C ARG A 502 12.18 -38.82 15.60
N PRO A 503 13.07 -38.42 14.68
CA PRO A 503 14.46 -38.15 15.02
C PRO A 503 14.58 -37.03 16.06
N GLU A 504 15.47 -37.22 17.04
CA GLU A 504 15.77 -36.18 18.03
C GLU A 504 16.51 -35.00 17.36
N PRO A 505 16.30 -33.76 17.83
CA PRO A 505 17.16 -32.65 17.47
C PRO A 505 18.62 -32.95 17.85
N ALA A 506 19.57 -32.41 17.08
CA ALA A 506 20.99 -32.62 17.30
C ALA A 506 21.44 -32.15 18.69
N PHE A 507 20.83 -31.08 19.22
CA PHE A 507 20.89 -30.70 20.62
C PHE A 507 19.66 -29.87 21.02
N VAL A 508 19.38 -29.81 22.32
CA VAL A 508 18.42 -28.88 22.92
C VAL A 508 19.04 -28.24 24.16
N LYS A 509 18.98 -26.90 24.26
CA LYS A 509 19.54 -26.11 25.37
C LYS A 509 18.60 -25.00 25.83
N GLY A 510 18.93 -24.38 26.97
CA GLY A 510 18.09 -23.39 27.65
C GLY A 510 16.97 -24.01 28.50
N PRO A 511 16.04 -23.19 29.04
CA PRO A 511 15.03 -23.61 30.01
C PRO A 511 13.86 -24.39 29.40
N VAL A 512 14.10 -25.37 28.54
CA VAL A 512 13.04 -26.19 27.92
C VAL A 512 12.36 -27.11 28.95
N THR A 513 11.03 -27.21 28.90
CA THR A 513 10.28 -28.13 29.78
C THR A 513 10.21 -29.53 29.17
N SER A 514 10.15 -30.55 30.03
CA SER A 514 9.93 -31.94 29.58
C SER A 514 8.64 -32.09 28.76
N ASP A 515 7.61 -31.31 29.09
CA ASP A 515 6.33 -31.31 28.37
C ASP A 515 6.50 -30.88 26.90
N ILE A 516 7.26 -29.82 26.62
CA ILE A 516 7.52 -29.34 25.24
C ILE A 516 8.20 -30.44 24.41
N MET A 517 9.20 -31.12 24.97
CA MET A 517 9.88 -32.20 24.28
C MET A 517 9.03 -33.47 24.14
N ASN A 518 8.15 -33.74 25.11
CA ASN A 518 7.18 -34.83 25.01
C ASN A 518 6.16 -34.56 23.89
N ASP A 519 5.71 -33.32 23.74
CA ASP A 519 4.82 -32.91 22.64
C ASP A 519 5.51 -33.11 21.27
N PHE A 520 6.77 -32.68 21.13
CA PHE A 520 7.58 -32.92 19.92
C PHE A 520 7.67 -34.41 19.55
N ARG A 521 7.93 -35.28 20.54
CA ARG A 521 8.07 -36.74 20.35
C ARG A 521 6.74 -37.47 20.12
N ARG A 522 5.61 -36.86 20.50
CA ARG A 522 4.27 -37.42 20.30
C ARG A 522 3.85 -37.39 18.82
N GLU A 523 4.43 -36.48 18.02
CA GLU A 523 4.17 -36.37 16.59
C GLU A 523 4.86 -37.49 15.78
N ARG A 524 4.20 -38.65 15.68
CA ARG A 524 4.73 -39.86 15.02
C ARG A 524 4.12 -40.17 13.66
N SER A 525 2.99 -39.56 13.31
CA SER A 525 2.23 -39.91 12.11
C SER A 525 2.56 -38.99 10.94
N VAL A 526 2.88 -39.60 9.80
CA VAL A 526 2.92 -38.94 8.49
C VAL A 526 1.62 -39.28 7.77
N TRP A 527 0.96 -38.26 7.24
CA TRP A 527 -0.41 -38.33 6.70
C TRP A 527 -0.41 -38.83 5.25
N PRO A 528 -1.56 -39.32 4.74
CA PRO A 528 -1.63 -39.69 3.33
C PRO A 528 -1.49 -38.45 2.45
N ILE A 529 -0.85 -38.61 1.30
CA ILE A 529 -0.70 -37.54 0.30
C ILE A 529 -1.53 -37.91 -0.91
N SER A 530 -2.35 -36.97 -1.36
CA SER A 530 -3.25 -37.16 -2.49
C SER A 530 -3.35 -35.89 -3.33
N VAL A 531 -3.83 -36.05 -4.56
CA VAL A 531 -4.36 -34.95 -5.36
C VAL A 531 -5.83 -35.23 -5.60
N TYR A 532 -6.69 -34.31 -5.19
CA TYR A 532 -8.11 -34.38 -5.48
C TYR A 532 -8.41 -33.66 -6.79
N LYS A 533 -9.30 -34.23 -7.61
CA LYS A 533 -9.87 -33.56 -8.78
C LYS A 533 -11.35 -33.34 -8.53
N ILE A 534 -11.80 -32.10 -8.69
CA ILE A 534 -13.15 -31.68 -8.30
C ILE A 534 -13.76 -30.92 -9.47
N SER A 535 -14.92 -31.39 -9.92
CA SER A 535 -15.66 -30.79 -11.03
C SER A 535 -16.72 -29.81 -10.53
N ASP A 536 -16.96 -28.74 -11.29
CA ASP A 536 -18.01 -27.75 -11.04
C ASP A 536 -18.06 -27.27 -9.58
N VAL A 537 -16.97 -26.62 -9.15
CA VAL A 537 -16.74 -26.25 -7.75
C VAL A 537 -16.53 -24.75 -7.58
N GLU A 538 -17.18 -24.19 -6.58
CA GLU A 538 -16.98 -22.83 -6.10
C GLU A 538 -15.92 -22.80 -5.00
N ILE A 539 -15.09 -21.76 -5.02
CA ILE A 539 -14.01 -21.58 -4.05
C ILE A 539 -14.26 -20.31 -3.25
N HIS A 540 -14.45 -20.47 -1.95
CA HIS A 540 -14.69 -19.38 -1.01
C HIS A 540 -13.51 -19.26 -0.04
N GLY A 541 -12.96 -18.05 0.11
CA GLY A 541 -11.72 -17.81 0.87
C GLY A 541 -10.44 -17.91 0.02
N PRO A 542 -9.25 -17.96 0.64
CA PRO A 542 -8.97 -18.27 2.05
C PRO A 542 -9.23 -17.13 3.04
N TRP A 543 -9.76 -17.46 4.23
CA TRP A 543 -9.92 -16.52 5.37
C TRP A 543 -9.30 -17.06 6.66
N PHE A 544 -8.69 -16.16 7.44
CA PHE A 544 -8.11 -16.49 8.74
C PHE A 544 -9.16 -17.15 9.65
N ASN A 545 -8.82 -18.29 10.27
CA ASN A 545 -9.68 -19.21 11.05
C ASN A 545 -10.76 -19.99 10.30
N ALA A 546 -11.24 -19.54 9.13
CA ALA A 546 -12.29 -20.23 8.37
C ALA A 546 -11.75 -21.18 7.29
N GLY A 547 -10.52 -20.99 6.80
CA GLY A 547 -9.97 -21.85 5.74
C GLY A 547 -10.48 -21.50 4.36
N ILE A 548 -10.35 -22.47 3.45
CA ILE A 548 -11.05 -22.45 2.17
C ILE A 548 -12.29 -23.33 2.28
N ILE A 549 -13.40 -22.84 1.76
CA ILE A 549 -14.64 -23.60 1.65
C ILE A 549 -14.86 -23.88 0.17
N LEU A 550 -14.94 -25.17 -0.16
CA LEU A 550 -15.31 -25.63 -1.49
C LEU A 550 -16.78 -25.99 -1.48
N VAL A 551 -17.53 -25.47 -2.44
CA VAL A 551 -18.96 -25.79 -2.61
C VAL A 551 -19.14 -26.47 -3.95
N SER A 552 -19.67 -27.68 -3.94
CA SER A 552 -20.03 -28.41 -5.16
C SER A 552 -21.44 -28.99 -4.99
N GLN A 553 -22.29 -28.76 -5.98
CA GLN A 553 -23.71 -29.14 -5.95
C GLN A 553 -24.45 -28.54 -4.73
N ARG A 554 -24.82 -29.36 -3.74
CA ARG A 554 -25.46 -28.93 -2.48
C ARG A 554 -24.58 -29.18 -1.24
N HIS A 555 -23.30 -29.46 -1.44
CA HIS A 555 -22.40 -29.82 -0.36
C HIS A 555 -21.26 -28.80 -0.25
N ARG A 556 -20.82 -28.56 0.98
CA ARG A 556 -19.60 -27.80 1.27
C ARG A 556 -18.62 -28.62 2.06
N PHE A 557 -17.34 -28.43 1.78
CA PHE A 557 -16.26 -29.04 2.55
C PHE A 557 -15.14 -28.04 2.76
N ARG A 558 -14.52 -28.11 3.94
CA ARG A 558 -13.49 -27.17 4.38
C ARG A 558 -12.11 -27.75 4.10
N ILE A 559 -11.27 -26.97 3.43
CA ILE A 559 -9.84 -27.22 3.30
C ILE A 559 -9.12 -26.41 4.36
N ASP A 560 -8.74 -27.07 5.45
CA ASP A 560 -7.96 -26.49 6.55
C ASP A 560 -6.77 -27.39 6.88
N GLU A 561 -5.75 -27.34 6.02
CA GLU A 561 -4.62 -28.26 6.08
C GLU A 561 -3.51 -27.78 7.05
N ILE A 562 -3.47 -26.49 7.39
CA ILE A 562 -2.34 -25.86 8.11
C ILE A 562 -2.56 -25.77 9.62
N TYR A 563 -3.80 -25.58 10.08
CA TYR A 563 -4.14 -25.44 11.50
C TYR A 563 -4.86 -26.69 12.00
N GLN A 564 -4.09 -27.67 12.48
CA GLN A 564 -4.66 -28.88 13.07
C GLN A 564 -4.06 -29.14 14.46
N PRO A 565 -4.89 -29.27 15.53
CA PRO A 565 -4.39 -29.47 16.88
C PRO A 565 -3.64 -30.79 17.03
N ALA A 566 -2.46 -30.76 17.67
CA ALA A 566 -1.69 -31.97 17.96
C ALA A 566 -2.36 -32.79 19.09
N GLY A 567 -2.88 -33.98 18.75
CA GLY A 567 -3.27 -35.00 19.73
C GLY A 567 -4.76 -35.32 19.86
N GLU A 568 -5.63 -34.71 19.05
CA GLU A 568 -7.04 -35.11 18.99
C GLU A 568 -7.26 -36.23 17.95
N GLN A 569 -8.18 -37.15 18.23
CA GLN A 569 -8.75 -38.03 17.20
C GLN A 569 -9.30 -37.16 16.06
N PRO A 570 -9.27 -37.59 14.79
CA PRO A 570 -9.84 -36.82 13.68
C PRO A 570 -11.37 -36.77 13.85
N GLN A 571 -11.86 -35.80 14.61
CA GLN A 571 -13.28 -35.53 14.80
C GLN A 571 -13.53 -34.04 14.58
N ASP A 572 -14.18 -33.80 13.45
CA ASP A 572 -15.16 -32.76 13.15
C ASP A 572 -15.02 -31.41 13.87
N ILE A 573 -14.48 -30.47 13.09
CA ILE A 573 -14.91 -29.07 12.94
C ILE A 573 -15.52 -28.46 14.22
N CYS A 574 -14.76 -27.59 14.87
CA CYS A 574 -15.35 -26.50 15.64
C CYS A 574 -16.11 -25.60 14.65
N LEU A 575 -17.36 -25.94 14.34
CA LEU A 575 -18.30 -25.04 13.68
C LEU A 575 -18.56 -23.94 14.70
N GLU A 576 -17.72 -22.91 14.70
CA GLU A 576 -18.09 -21.66 15.32
C GLU A 576 -19.46 -21.26 14.77
N LYS A 577 -20.37 -20.98 15.71
CA LYS A 577 -21.69 -20.42 15.45
C LYS A 577 -21.55 -19.01 14.88
N SER A 578 -21.08 -18.88 13.62
CA SER A 578 -21.26 -17.71 12.75
C SER A 578 -20.41 -17.82 11.46
N LEU A 579 -20.70 -18.76 10.58
CA LEU A 579 -20.69 -18.41 9.13
C LEU A 579 -21.95 -17.58 8.86
N HIS A 580 -22.16 -16.50 9.63
CA HIS A 580 -23.28 -15.60 9.45
C HIS A 580 -23.11 -14.95 8.09
N GLU A 581 -24.02 -15.28 7.16
CA GLU A 581 -24.72 -14.47 6.14
C GLU A 581 -23.96 -13.34 5.39
N LEU A 582 -22.91 -12.73 5.94
CA LEU A 582 -22.14 -11.63 5.37
C LEU A 582 -21.03 -12.06 4.39
N GLN A 583 -20.51 -13.30 4.47
CA GLN A 583 -19.39 -13.74 3.61
C GLN A 583 -19.83 -14.43 2.30
N PHE A 584 -21.08 -14.89 2.19
CA PHE A 584 -21.62 -15.55 0.98
C PHE A 584 -22.57 -14.66 0.17
N GLU A 585 -22.89 -13.46 0.67
CA GLU A 585 -23.77 -12.51 -0.01
C GLU A 585 -22.97 -11.54 -0.91
N ASN A 586 -23.54 -11.17 -2.06
CA ASN A 586 -23.00 -10.17 -3.00
C ASN A 586 -21.61 -10.47 -3.59
N LYS A 587 -21.22 -11.75 -3.68
CA LYS A 587 -19.98 -12.16 -4.37
C LYS A 587 -20.17 -12.23 -5.88
N ARG A 588 -19.10 -11.90 -6.60
CA ARG A 588 -19.00 -12.01 -8.05
C ARG A 588 -18.38 -13.34 -8.45
N PHE A 589 -18.90 -13.99 -9.48
CA PHE A 589 -18.42 -15.30 -9.89
C PHE A 589 -17.46 -15.18 -11.08
N LEU A 590 -16.26 -15.73 -10.94
CA LEU A 590 -15.30 -15.86 -12.03
C LEU A 590 -15.38 -17.28 -12.59
N GLU A 591 -15.99 -17.44 -13.76
CA GLU A 591 -16.06 -18.74 -14.43
C GLU A 591 -14.70 -19.11 -15.03
N ILE A 592 -14.18 -20.27 -14.65
CA ILE A 592 -12.89 -20.81 -15.10
C ILE A 592 -13.16 -22.14 -15.78
N ASN A 593 -12.99 -22.15 -17.10
CA ASN A 593 -13.30 -23.31 -17.94
C ASN A 593 -12.08 -24.20 -18.20
N GLU A 594 -10.87 -23.68 -18.02
CA GLU A 594 -9.62 -24.44 -18.08
C GLU A 594 -9.38 -25.23 -16.79
N ASP A 595 -8.54 -26.27 -16.89
CA ASP A 595 -8.01 -26.96 -15.71
C ASP A 595 -7.19 -25.99 -14.85
N CYS A 596 -7.49 -25.95 -13.57
CA CYS A 596 -6.82 -25.06 -12.61
C CYS A 596 -6.46 -25.77 -11.30
N VAL A 597 -5.56 -25.17 -10.54
CA VAL A 597 -5.04 -25.70 -9.29
C VAL A 597 -5.33 -24.75 -8.13
N LEU A 598 -5.85 -25.31 -7.04
CA LEU A 598 -5.86 -24.63 -5.75
C LEU A 598 -4.55 -24.89 -5.00
N LEU A 599 -3.59 -23.99 -5.17
CA LEU A 599 -2.25 -24.15 -4.60
C LEU A 599 -2.13 -23.55 -3.19
N ALA A 600 -2.51 -22.27 -3.07
CA ALA A 600 -2.39 -21.51 -1.83
C ALA A 600 -3.69 -21.59 -1.00
N THR A 601 -3.55 -21.85 0.29
CA THR A 601 -4.65 -21.93 1.26
C THR A 601 -4.38 -21.00 2.44
N ASN A 602 -4.89 -21.30 3.64
CA ASN A 602 -4.64 -20.49 4.84
C ASN A 602 -3.14 -20.18 5.03
N GLY A 603 -2.79 -18.92 5.26
CA GLY A 603 -1.39 -18.51 5.38
C GLY A 603 -0.71 -18.20 4.04
N HIS A 604 -1.48 -18.04 2.96
CA HIS A 604 -1.03 -17.51 1.67
C HIS A 604 -0.30 -16.15 1.80
N ASN A 605 -0.60 -15.34 2.81
CA ASN A 605 0.09 -14.08 3.06
C ASN A 605 1.40 -14.21 3.87
N ILE A 606 1.82 -15.43 4.22
CA ILE A 606 3.00 -15.70 5.06
C ILE A 606 4.08 -16.41 4.24
N TYR A 607 5.26 -15.80 4.16
CA TYR A 607 6.42 -16.30 3.40
C TYR A 607 6.78 -17.76 3.67
N GLY A 608 6.81 -18.17 4.95
CA GLY A 608 7.22 -19.52 5.33
C GLY A 608 6.33 -20.61 4.75
N HIS A 609 5.01 -20.39 4.70
CA HIS A 609 4.05 -21.36 4.16
C HIS A 609 4.27 -21.60 2.67
N TRP A 610 4.73 -20.61 1.91
CA TRP A 610 5.05 -20.85 0.50
C TRP A 610 6.20 -21.83 0.31
N LEU A 611 7.22 -21.73 1.16
CA LEU A 611 8.39 -22.59 1.08
C LEU A 611 8.04 -24.05 1.42
N VAL A 612 7.24 -24.27 2.46
CA VAL A 612 7.04 -25.63 3.01
C VAL A 612 5.66 -26.24 2.72
N ASP A 613 4.67 -25.44 2.36
CA ASP A 613 3.29 -25.88 2.16
C ASP A 613 2.83 -25.77 0.71
N PHE A 614 3.11 -24.65 0.04
CA PHE A 614 2.52 -24.38 -1.29
C PHE A 614 3.43 -24.77 -2.44
N LEU A 615 4.69 -24.33 -2.48
CA LEU A 615 5.61 -24.72 -3.56
C LEU A 615 5.80 -26.24 -3.67
N PRO A 616 5.95 -27.00 -2.58
CA PRO A 616 6.14 -28.44 -2.66
C PRO A 616 4.96 -29.18 -3.33
N LYS A 617 3.74 -28.62 -3.28
CA LYS A 617 2.56 -29.20 -3.94
C LYS A 617 2.69 -29.25 -5.47
N ILE A 618 3.50 -28.38 -6.07
CA ILE A 618 3.72 -28.36 -7.53
C ILE A 618 4.32 -29.69 -8.00
N TYR A 619 5.19 -30.30 -7.18
CA TYR A 619 5.74 -31.63 -7.48
C TYR A 619 4.66 -32.71 -7.57
N LEU A 620 3.61 -32.64 -6.76
CA LEU A 620 2.52 -33.63 -6.80
C LEU A 620 1.75 -33.59 -8.12
N LEU A 621 1.60 -32.40 -8.72
CA LEU A 621 0.99 -32.24 -10.03
C LEU A 621 1.85 -32.88 -11.13
N ASP A 622 3.15 -32.62 -11.11
CA ASP A 622 4.11 -33.22 -12.04
C ASP A 622 4.15 -34.75 -11.90
N TYR A 623 4.11 -35.24 -10.64
CA TYR A 623 4.08 -36.67 -10.31
C TYR A 623 2.89 -37.41 -10.93
N ILE A 624 1.71 -36.78 -10.98
CA ILE A 624 0.51 -37.35 -11.62
C ILE A 624 0.42 -37.05 -13.11
N GLY A 625 1.47 -36.48 -13.71
CA GLY A 625 1.57 -36.22 -15.16
C GLY A 625 0.96 -34.91 -15.64
N ILE A 626 0.66 -33.96 -14.76
CA ILE A 626 0.18 -32.62 -15.15
C ILE A 626 1.37 -31.74 -15.53
N ASP A 627 1.31 -31.16 -16.73
CA ASP A 627 2.27 -30.15 -17.15
C ASP A 627 2.03 -28.82 -16.42
N VAL A 628 2.77 -28.61 -15.34
CA VAL A 628 2.68 -27.42 -14.49
C VAL A 628 3.03 -26.12 -15.22
N SER A 629 3.63 -26.18 -16.41
CA SER A 629 3.91 -24.98 -17.23
C SER A 629 2.73 -24.52 -18.08
N LYS A 630 1.64 -25.28 -18.13
CA LYS A 630 0.44 -24.98 -18.93
C LYS A 630 -0.84 -24.84 -18.12
N ILE A 631 -0.93 -25.51 -16.97
CA ILE A 631 -2.11 -25.44 -16.11
C ILE A 631 -2.23 -24.07 -15.42
N LYS A 632 -3.45 -23.66 -15.08
CA LYS A 632 -3.72 -22.42 -14.35
C LYS A 632 -3.59 -22.63 -12.84
N PHE A 633 -3.11 -21.62 -12.12
CA PHE A 633 -2.99 -21.61 -10.66
C PHE A 633 -3.82 -20.47 -10.09
N LEU A 634 -4.71 -20.79 -9.16
CA LEU A 634 -5.50 -19.80 -8.44
C LEU A 634 -4.63 -19.11 -7.38
N MET A 635 -4.73 -17.79 -7.32
CA MET A 635 -3.89 -16.95 -6.47
C MET A 635 -4.69 -15.83 -5.80
N PRO A 636 -4.79 -15.79 -4.46
CA PRO A 636 -5.36 -14.65 -3.75
C PRO A 636 -4.58 -13.35 -4.01
N SER A 637 -5.27 -12.22 -4.15
CA SER A 637 -4.68 -10.94 -4.56
C SER A 637 -3.87 -10.23 -3.47
N ASP A 638 -4.04 -10.56 -2.18
CA ASP A 638 -3.21 -10.10 -1.05
C ASP A 638 -1.92 -10.92 -0.83
N VAL A 639 -1.57 -11.83 -1.74
CA VAL A 639 -0.28 -12.50 -1.68
C VAL A 639 0.87 -11.49 -1.87
N GLY A 640 1.96 -11.64 -1.12
CA GLY A 640 3.13 -10.78 -1.31
C GLY A 640 3.81 -11.02 -2.66
N HIS A 641 4.42 -9.99 -3.26
CA HIS A 641 5.11 -10.09 -4.56
C HIS A 641 6.15 -11.21 -4.61
N TRP A 642 6.79 -11.51 -3.48
CA TRP A 642 7.75 -12.60 -3.35
C TRP A 642 7.18 -13.98 -3.71
N ALA A 643 5.86 -14.21 -3.59
CA ALA A 643 5.23 -15.47 -3.99
C ALA A 643 5.15 -15.58 -5.51
N ILE A 644 4.83 -14.46 -6.18
CA ILE A 644 4.80 -14.38 -7.64
C ILE A 644 6.21 -14.61 -8.19
N ASP A 645 7.23 -14.01 -7.55
CA ASP A 645 8.62 -14.25 -7.88
C ASP A 645 8.99 -15.73 -7.74
N LEU A 646 8.64 -16.37 -6.62
CA LEU A 646 8.85 -17.81 -6.41
C LEU A 646 8.19 -18.66 -7.51
N MET A 647 6.94 -18.36 -7.87
CA MET A 647 6.22 -19.05 -8.95
C MET A 647 6.95 -18.90 -10.29
N ASN A 648 7.41 -17.69 -10.61
CA ASN A 648 8.20 -17.43 -11.81
C ASN A 648 9.54 -18.19 -11.80
N LEU A 649 10.23 -18.25 -10.66
CA LEU A 649 11.49 -18.97 -10.51
C LEU A 649 11.34 -20.49 -10.71
N VAL A 650 10.21 -21.07 -10.32
CA VAL A 650 9.91 -22.48 -10.64
C VAL A 650 9.35 -22.66 -12.06
N GLY A 651 9.32 -21.61 -12.89
CA GLY A 651 8.94 -21.67 -14.30
C GLY A 651 7.43 -21.59 -14.54
N ILE A 652 6.66 -21.05 -13.59
CA ILE A 652 5.23 -20.76 -13.75
C ILE A 652 5.08 -19.26 -14.05
N LYS A 653 4.75 -18.95 -15.30
CA LYS A 653 4.64 -17.56 -15.77
C LYS A 653 3.37 -16.89 -15.25
N LYS A 654 3.38 -15.56 -15.22
CA LYS A 654 2.22 -14.73 -14.83
C LYS A 654 0.93 -15.08 -15.61
N GLU A 655 1.05 -15.43 -16.89
CA GLU A 655 -0.09 -15.85 -17.73
C GLU A 655 -0.79 -17.13 -17.25
N ASN A 656 -0.13 -17.94 -16.42
CA ASN A 656 -0.69 -19.13 -15.80
C ASN A 656 -1.30 -18.86 -14.42
N LEU A 657 -1.20 -17.63 -13.91
CA LEU A 657 -1.79 -17.26 -12.62
C LEU A 657 -3.14 -16.60 -12.85
N ILE A 658 -4.17 -17.13 -12.19
CA ILE A 658 -5.48 -16.50 -12.08
C ILE A 658 -5.51 -15.83 -10.70
N ILE A 659 -5.21 -14.53 -10.70
CA ILE A 659 -5.22 -13.70 -9.50
C ILE A 659 -6.66 -13.23 -9.25
N TYR A 660 -7.16 -13.37 -8.02
CA TYR A 660 -8.51 -12.95 -7.64
C TYR A 660 -8.56 -12.39 -6.21
N ASP A 661 -9.46 -11.44 -5.93
CA ASP A 661 -9.76 -11.03 -4.56
C ASP A 661 -10.76 -12.00 -3.91
N GLN A 662 -10.30 -12.80 -2.96
CA GLN A 662 -11.11 -13.77 -2.22
C GLN A 662 -12.26 -13.14 -1.40
N ASN A 663 -12.20 -11.84 -1.13
CA ASN A 663 -13.24 -11.09 -0.45
C ASN A 663 -14.30 -10.54 -1.41
N GLU A 664 -14.09 -10.58 -2.71
CA GLU A 664 -15.05 -10.07 -3.70
C GLU A 664 -15.50 -11.15 -4.69
N ILE A 665 -14.65 -12.14 -4.95
CA ILE A 665 -14.81 -13.10 -6.04
C ILE A 665 -14.79 -14.52 -5.55
N VAL A 666 -15.67 -15.30 -6.16
CA VAL A 666 -15.75 -16.74 -6.03
C VAL A 666 -15.35 -17.34 -7.38
N PRO A 667 -14.15 -17.94 -7.49
CA PRO A 667 -13.82 -18.77 -8.63
C PRO A 667 -14.79 -19.95 -8.74
N LEU A 668 -15.45 -20.07 -9.88
CA LEU A 668 -16.27 -21.21 -10.26
C LEU A 668 -15.50 -22.02 -11.29
N CYS A 669 -14.88 -23.10 -10.82
CA CYS A 669 -13.95 -23.90 -11.59
C CYS A 669 -14.67 -25.12 -12.15
N ARG A 670 -14.61 -25.30 -13.47
CA ARG A 670 -15.11 -26.51 -14.12
C ARG A 670 -14.32 -27.75 -13.71
N SER A 671 -13.01 -27.60 -13.53
CA SER A 671 -12.07 -28.67 -13.18
C SER A 671 -10.96 -28.11 -12.29
N LEU A 672 -10.97 -28.50 -11.02
CA LEU A 672 -10.04 -28.05 -9.99
C LEU A 672 -9.19 -29.20 -9.46
N PHE A 673 -7.87 -29.04 -9.48
CA PHE A 673 -6.94 -29.91 -8.78
C PHE A 673 -6.58 -29.33 -7.41
N VAL A 674 -6.73 -30.13 -6.37
CA VAL A 674 -6.44 -29.77 -4.98
C VAL A 674 -5.38 -30.73 -4.42
N PRO A 675 -4.08 -30.40 -4.57
CA PRO A 675 -3.00 -31.18 -3.98
C PRO A 675 -2.92 -30.99 -2.46
N THR A 676 -2.73 -32.09 -1.71
CA THR A 676 -2.55 -32.03 -0.25
C THR A 676 -1.17 -31.55 0.16
N LEU A 677 -1.00 -31.09 1.41
CA LEU A 677 0.32 -30.78 1.98
C LEU A 677 1.27 -31.98 1.99
N LEU A 678 2.57 -31.70 1.90
CA LEU A 678 3.65 -32.68 2.13
C LEU A 678 4.20 -32.63 3.57
N ARG A 679 3.59 -31.84 4.45
CA ARG A 679 3.92 -31.76 5.87
C ARG A 679 2.66 -31.80 6.74
N MET A 680 2.84 -32.18 8.00
CA MET A 680 1.81 -32.14 9.03
C MET A 680 2.42 -31.73 10.36
N SER A 681 1.87 -30.68 10.98
CA SER A 681 2.51 -30.01 12.13
C SER A 681 4.01 -29.76 11.84
N GLY A 682 4.93 -30.34 12.61
CA GLY A 682 6.36 -30.26 12.36
C GLY A 682 7.02 -31.47 11.72
N ARG A 683 6.29 -32.41 11.12
CA ARG A 683 6.83 -33.55 10.34
C ARG A 683 6.63 -33.33 8.84
N THR A 684 7.57 -33.82 8.02
CA THR A 684 7.44 -33.85 6.56
C THR A 684 7.31 -35.29 6.07
N SER A 685 6.78 -35.47 4.86
CA SER A 685 6.78 -36.75 4.15
C SER A 685 8.13 -37.00 3.47
N PRO A 686 8.54 -38.26 3.21
CA PRO A 686 9.70 -38.57 2.39
C PRO A 686 9.64 -37.92 1.00
N LEU A 687 8.43 -37.74 0.45
CA LEU A 687 8.22 -37.04 -0.83
C LEU A 687 8.63 -35.57 -0.77
N PHE A 688 8.79 -34.98 0.42
CA PHE A 688 9.26 -33.61 0.58
C PHE A 688 10.69 -33.44 0.06
N LEU A 689 11.54 -34.47 0.15
CA LEU A 689 12.87 -34.49 -0.49
C LEU A 689 12.73 -34.36 -2.01
N ASN A 690 11.91 -35.22 -2.63
CA ASN A 690 11.70 -35.18 -4.08
C ASN A 690 11.09 -33.85 -4.54
N ALA A 691 10.16 -33.29 -3.77
CA ALA A 691 9.56 -31.99 -4.06
C ALA A 691 10.60 -30.86 -3.98
N THR A 692 11.49 -30.91 -2.99
CA THR A 692 12.57 -29.93 -2.82
C THR A 692 13.60 -30.03 -3.95
N GLU A 693 14.00 -31.23 -4.34
CA GLU A 693 14.86 -31.47 -5.51
C GLU A 693 14.22 -30.96 -6.80
N PHE A 694 12.93 -31.22 -6.98
CA PHE A 694 12.15 -30.77 -8.13
C PHE A 694 12.12 -29.23 -8.23
N ILE A 695 11.83 -28.55 -7.11
CA ILE A 695 11.81 -27.09 -7.02
C ILE A 695 13.20 -26.52 -7.36
N ASN A 696 14.26 -27.01 -6.70
CA ASN A 696 15.61 -26.50 -6.92
C ASN A 696 16.08 -26.72 -8.36
N LYS A 697 15.80 -27.88 -8.95
CA LYS A 697 16.12 -28.17 -10.36
C LYS A 697 15.42 -27.22 -11.33
N ARG A 698 14.19 -26.77 -11.01
CA ARG A 698 13.49 -25.77 -11.82
C ARG A 698 14.09 -24.37 -11.63
N ILE A 699 14.43 -23.99 -10.41
CA ILE A 699 15.10 -22.72 -10.11
C ILE A 699 16.46 -22.64 -10.83
N ASP A 700 17.24 -23.72 -10.82
CA ASP A 700 18.56 -23.80 -11.48
C ASP A 700 18.51 -23.56 -12.98
N LYS A 701 17.38 -23.90 -13.62
CA LYS A 701 17.18 -23.64 -15.05
C LYS A 701 16.85 -22.18 -15.34
N ASN A 702 16.24 -21.47 -14.39
CA ASN A 702 15.73 -20.12 -14.59
C ASN A 702 16.65 -19.03 -14.03
N ILE A 703 17.65 -19.39 -13.22
CA ILE A 703 18.64 -18.45 -12.69
C ILE A 703 20.06 -19.02 -12.86
N GLN A 704 20.98 -18.23 -13.41
CA GLN A 704 22.41 -18.55 -13.36
C GLN A 704 22.90 -18.47 -11.90
N THR A 705 23.17 -19.63 -11.29
CA THR A 705 23.27 -19.77 -9.83
C THR A 705 24.50 -20.55 -9.39
N LYS A 706 25.68 -20.12 -9.84
CA LYS A 706 26.88 -20.45 -9.07
C LYS A 706 26.91 -19.53 -7.86
N SER A 707 26.97 -20.11 -6.65
CA SER A 707 27.32 -19.33 -5.47
C SER A 707 28.79 -18.95 -5.58
N ASP A 708 29.10 -17.65 -5.51
CA ASP A 708 30.49 -17.17 -5.45
C ASP A 708 31.13 -17.39 -4.06
N VAL A 709 30.35 -17.91 -3.10
CA VAL A 709 30.77 -18.13 -1.71
C VAL A 709 30.37 -19.54 -1.26
N SER A 710 31.34 -20.31 -0.76
CA SER A 710 31.12 -21.66 -0.22
C SER A 710 31.50 -21.68 1.26
N ASN A 711 30.81 -22.50 2.07
CA ASN A 711 31.02 -22.68 3.51
C ASN A 711 30.75 -21.43 4.38
N THR A 712 29.67 -20.71 4.11
CA THR A 712 29.31 -19.51 4.88
C THR A 712 28.53 -19.87 6.16
N PHE A 713 28.81 -19.16 7.25
CA PHE A 713 27.97 -19.19 8.47
C PHE A 713 27.04 -17.98 8.46
N LEU A 714 25.74 -18.20 8.45
CA LEU A 714 24.73 -17.16 8.30
C LEU A 714 23.92 -17.01 9.58
N TYR A 715 23.71 -15.77 10.03
CA TYR A 715 22.73 -15.47 11.06
C TYR A 715 21.61 -14.63 10.44
N PHE A 716 20.39 -15.15 10.47
CA PHE A 716 19.20 -14.43 10.03
C PHE A 716 18.68 -13.54 11.16
N ASP A 717 18.91 -12.24 10.98
CA ASP A 717 18.36 -11.16 11.76
C ASP A 717 17.01 -10.70 11.19
N ARG A 718 16.26 -9.93 11.98
CA ARG A 718 15.04 -9.22 11.58
C ARG A 718 14.84 -7.96 12.43
N GLU A 719 14.06 -7.03 11.91
CA GLU A 719 13.71 -5.80 12.63
C GLU A 719 12.97 -6.05 13.95
N GLN A 720 13.45 -5.43 15.04
CA GLN A 720 12.93 -5.63 16.40
C GLN A 720 11.82 -4.65 16.79
N GLU A 721 11.72 -3.49 16.12
CA GLU A 721 10.81 -2.42 16.50
C GLU A 721 9.34 -2.81 16.29
N PHE A 722 9.05 -3.36 15.11
CA PHE A 722 7.69 -3.68 14.63
C PHE A 722 7.29 -5.15 14.79
N THR A 723 8.15 -5.98 15.40
CA THR A 723 7.84 -7.40 15.62
C THR A 723 7.25 -7.64 17.01
N TRP A 724 6.27 -8.55 17.07
CA TRP A 724 5.63 -9.00 18.31
C TRP A 724 6.42 -10.10 19.04
N ARG A 725 7.50 -10.61 18.43
CA ARG A 725 8.45 -11.56 19.06
C ARG A 725 9.84 -10.91 19.09
N LYS A 726 10.25 -10.37 20.23
CA LYS A 726 11.48 -9.60 20.41
C LYS A 726 12.56 -10.43 21.09
N ILE A 727 13.81 -10.12 20.78
CA ILE A 727 14.99 -10.63 21.48
C ILE A 727 15.43 -9.61 22.53
N ASP A 728 15.40 -9.97 23.81
CA ASP A 728 15.96 -9.14 24.88
C ASP A 728 17.49 -9.09 24.75
N GLY A 729 18.04 -7.87 24.69
CA GLY A 729 19.46 -7.66 24.43
C GLY A 729 19.88 -8.02 23.00
N HIS A 730 19.03 -7.79 22.00
CA HIS A 730 19.29 -8.06 20.57
C HIS A 730 20.68 -7.64 20.10
N ASP A 731 21.15 -6.43 20.41
CA ASP A 731 22.49 -5.95 20.04
C ASP A 731 23.62 -6.86 20.54
N LYS A 732 23.45 -7.48 21.72
CA LYS A 732 24.42 -8.42 22.29
C LYS A 732 24.43 -9.74 21.51
N ILE A 733 23.28 -10.19 21.02
CA ILE A 733 23.17 -11.38 20.18
C ILE A 733 23.82 -11.14 18.82
N ILE A 734 23.55 -9.98 18.20
CA ILE A 734 24.20 -9.58 16.94
C ILE A 734 25.71 -9.51 17.11
N LYS A 735 26.19 -8.87 18.19
CA LYS A 735 27.62 -8.84 18.51
C LYS A 735 28.18 -10.25 18.71
N LEU A 736 27.48 -11.12 19.43
CA LEU A 736 27.92 -12.49 19.67
C LEU A 736 28.08 -13.29 18.37
N PHE A 737 27.11 -13.22 17.45
CA PHE A 737 27.21 -13.92 16.17
C PHE A 737 28.32 -13.33 15.27
N ASN A 738 28.52 -12.00 15.29
CA ASN A 738 29.69 -11.38 14.65
C ASN A 738 31.02 -11.89 15.23
N ASP A 739 31.15 -11.94 16.57
CA ASP A 739 32.34 -12.48 17.25
C ASP A 739 32.56 -13.98 16.94
N LEU A 740 31.48 -14.69 16.59
CA LEU A 740 31.50 -16.07 16.12
C LEU A 740 31.69 -16.15 14.59
N ASN A 741 32.07 -15.08 13.89
CA ASN A 741 32.29 -15.07 12.43
C ASN A 741 31.06 -15.48 11.59
N PHE A 742 29.85 -15.15 12.05
CA PHE A 742 28.65 -15.27 11.23
C PHE A 742 28.44 -14.01 10.40
N HIS A 743 27.99 -14.18 9.16
CA HIS A 743 27.48 -13.10 8.35
C HIS A 743 26.04 -12.80 8.77
N ILE A 744 25.81 -11.60 9.30
CA ILE A 744 24.49 -11.14 9.74
C ILE A 744 23.70 -10.68 8.52
N VAL A 745 22.53 -11.29 8.30
CA VAL A 745 21.69 -11.01 7.14
C VAL A 745 20.27 -10.70 7.58
N ARG A 746 19.64 -9.72 6.93
CA ARG A 746 18.20 -9.46 6.99
C ARG A 746 17.55 -9.89 5.67
N PRO A 747 17.02 -11.12 5.58
CA PRO A 747 16.52 -11.68 4.32
C PRO A 747 15.41 -10.84 3.69
N GLU A 748 14.61 -10.13 4.49
CA GLU A 748 13.54 -9.24 4.04
C GLU A 748 14.03 -8.06 3.19
N LYS A 749 15.32 -7.73 3.25
CA LYS A 749 15.96 -6.69 2.42
C LYS A 749 16.51 -7.22 1.09
N LEU A 750 16.43 -8.53 0.87
CA LEU A 750 16.99 -9.20 -0.31
C LEU A 750 15.85 -9.68 -1.21
N SER A 751 16.07 -9.61 -2.52
CA SER A 751 15.20 -10.29 -3.49
C SER A 751 15.23 -11.81 -3.27
N ILE A 752 14.20 -12.51 -3.72
CA ILE A 752 14.11 -13.98 -3.57
C ILE A 752 15.30 -14.69 -4.24
N SER A 753 15.75 -14.18 -5.39
CA SER A 753 16.93 -14.70 -6.09
C SER A 753 18.22 -14.50 -5.30
N GLU A 754 18.35 -13.40 -4.55
CA GLU A 754 19.49 -13.16 -3.65
C GLU A 754 19.42 -14.05 -2.41
N GLN A 755 18.24 -14.21 -1.81
CA GLN A 755 18.04 -15.12 -0.68
C GLN A 755 18.42 -16.57 -1.05
N ILE A 756 17.97 -17.06 -2.21
CA ILE A 756 18.30 -18.39 -2.71
C ILE A 756 19.82 -18.52 -2.94
N ARG A 757 20.45 -17.55 -3.61
CA ARG A 757 21.91 -17.57 -3.84
C ARG A 757 22.70 -17.62 -2.54
N LEU A 758 22.26 -16.84 -1.54
CA LEU A 758 22.91 -16.77 -0.24
C LEU A 758 22.89 -18.12 0.50
N VAL A 759 21.73 -18.77 0.58
CA VAL A 759 21.60 -20.03 1.35
C VAL A 759 22.25 -21.23 0.67
N ARG A 760 22.41 -21.21 -0.66
CA ARG A 760 23.07 -22.29 -1.42
C ARG A 760 24.52 -22.54 -1.01
N GLY A 761 25.22 -21.52 -0.51
CA GLY A 761 26.59 -21.62 -0.03
C GLY A 761 26.73 -21.78 1.49
N ALA A 762 25.65 -21.97 2.22
CA ALA A 762 25.65 -22.00 3.68
C ALA A 762 26.07 -23.38 4.22
N LYS A 763 26.86 -23.39 5.30
CA LYS A 763 27.14 -24.60 6.09
C LYS A 763 26.34 -24.61 7.40
N VAL A 764 26.25 -23.45 8.05
CA VAL A 764 25.48 -23.26 9.28
C VAL A 764 24.57 -22.06 9.11
N ILE A 765 23.29 -22.23 9.42
CA ILE A 765 22.31 -21.14 9.43
C ILE A 765 21.72 -21.04 10.84
N ALA A 766 21.93 -19.90 11.47
CA ALA A 766 21.40 -19.58 12.79
C ALA A 766 20.34 -18.48 12.70
N GLY A 767 19.39 -18.44 13.63
CA GLY A 767 18.38 -17.39 13.66
C GLY A 767 17.26 -17.66 14.63
N GLN A 768 16.41 -16.66 14.86
CA GLN A 768 15.18 -16.86 15.61
C GLN A 768 14.20 -17.71 14.80
N HIS A 769 13.47 -18.61 15.48
CA HIS A 769 12.46 -19.46 14.86
C HIS A 769 11.50 -18.65 13.98
N GLY A 770 11.27 -19.07 12.74
CA GLY A 770 10.36 -18.41 11.80
C GLY A 770 10.68 -18.69 10.33
N SER A 771 9.93 -18.05 9.44
CA SER A 771 9.93 -18.31 8.00
C SER A 771 11.30 -18.22 7.32
N ALA A 772 12.19 -17.33 7.77
CA ALA A 772 13.52 -17.17 7.18
C ALA A 772 14.34 -18.47 7.23
N LEU A 773 14.26 -19.24 8.31
CA LEU A 773 15.00 -20.50 8.45
C LEU A 773 14.48 -21.59 7.51
N HIS A 774 13.25 -21.50 7.03
CA HIS A 774 12.70 -22.49 6.09
C HIS A 774 13.33 -22.37 4.70
N SER A 775 14.02 -21.27 4.39
CA SER A 775 14.82 -21.13 3.17
C SER A 775 15.94 -22.16 3.06
N THR A 776 16.23 -22.95 4.10
CA THR A 776 17.11 -24.12 4.03
C THR A 776 16.71 -25.12 2.95
N ILE A 777 15.44 -25.13 2.51
CA ILE A 777 15.02 -25.98 1.37
C ILE A 777 15.77 -25.66 0.07
N PHE A 778 16.39 -24.48 -0.05
CA PHE A 778 17.15 -24.08 -1.24
C PHE A 778 18.64 -24.37 -1.14
N CYS A 779 19.11 -24.95 -0.03
CA CYS A 779 20.51 -25.35 0.13
C CYS A 779 20.88 -26.48 -0.84
N GLN A 780 22.10 -26.47 -1.37
CA GLN A 780 22.61 -27.52 -2.27
C GLN A 780 23.17 -28.71 -1.49
N ASP A 781 23.85 -28.43 -0.38
CA ASP A 781 24.41 -29.42 0.53
C ASP A 781 23.66 -29.42 1.87
N PRO A 782 23.69 -30.53 2.63
CA PRO A 782 23.09 -30.55 3.95
C PRO A 782 23.67 -29.50 4.89
N VAL A 783 22.80 -28.76 5.58
CA VAL A 783 23.19 -27.69 6.51
C VAL A 783 22.88 -28.02 7.96
N PHE A 784 23.54 -27.30 8.87
CA PHE A 784 23.19 -27.30 10.29
C PHE A 784 22.37 -26.04 10.64
N ALA A 785 21.14 -26.22 11.11
CA ALA A 785 20.28 -25.13 11.58
C ALA A 785 20.38 -24.95 13.11
N VAL A 786 20.78 -23.76 13.57
CA VAL A 786 20.79 -23.39 15.00
C VAL A 786 19.62 -22.45 15.28
N VAL A 787 18.58 -22.95 15.95
CA VAL A 787 17.31 -22.24 16.10
C VAL A 787 17.17 -21.66 17.50
N LEU A 788 17.07 -20.34 17.58
CA LEU A 788 16.70 -19.64 18.81
C LEU A 788 15.18 -19.64 18.94
N HIS A 789 14.64 -20.24 20.00
CA HIS A 789 13.20 -20.46 20.16
C HIS A 789 12.69 -19.88 21.49
N GLU A 790 11.45 -19.37 21.48
CA GLU A 790 10.77 -18.94 22.68
C GLU A 790 10.33 -20.15 23.53
N ASN A 791 10.56 -20.11 24.84
CA ASN A 791 10.10 -21.18 25.74
C ASN A 791 8.62 -21.02 26.10
N ARG A 792 7.73 -21.50 25.24
CA ARG A 792 6.27 -21.44 25.46
C ARG A 792 5.60 -22.77 25.13
N ARG A 793 4.71 -23.20 26.02
CA ARG A 793 3.86 -24.38 25.80
C ARG A 793 2.99 -24.20 24.56
N ASN A 794 2.74 -25.29 23.82
CA ASN A 794 1.94 -25.33 22.59
C ASN A 794 2.47 -24.51 21.41
N TRP A 795 3.71 -24.02 21.46
CA TRP A 795 4.30 -23.22 20.37
C TRP A 795 5.40 -23.92 19.58
N PHE A 796 5.88 -25.05 20.08
CA PHE A 796 7.00 -25.77 19.50
C PHE A 796 6.52 -27.06 18.83
N ALA A 797 6.31 -27.00 17.51
CA ALA A 797 6.06 -28.18 16.68
C ALA A 797 7.35 -28.80 16.12
N GLY A 798 8.50 -28.13 16.24
CA GLY A 798 9.77 -28.60 15.68
C GLY A 798 9.82 -28.63 14.15
N LEU A 799 9.09 -27.73 13.47
CA LEU A 799 8.97 -27.69 12.01
C LEU A 799 10.33 -27.63 11.30
N GLN A 800 11.29 -26.85 11.81
CA GLN A 800 12.62 -26.77 11.20
C GLN A 800 13.34 -28.13 11.18
N ALA A 801 13.24 -28.91 12.26
CA ALA A 801 13.78 -30.27 12.29
C ALA A 801 13.04 -31.19 11.30
N GLY A 802 11.71 -31.02 11.14
CA GLY A 802 10.94 -31.75 10.15
C GLY A 802 11.34 -31.44 8.70
N ILE A 803 11.64 -30.18 8.38
CA ILE A 803 12.19 -29.80 7.07
C ILE A 803 13.53 -30.50 6.84
N GLY A 804 14.36 -30.58 7.87
CA GLY A 804 15.68 -31.23 7.80
C GLY A 804 15.66 -32.75 7.71
N GLU A 805 14.59 -33.40 8.20
CA GLU A 805 14.50 -34.84 8.42
C GLU A 805 14.93 -35.67 7.20
N TYR A 806 14.37 -35.37 6.02
CA TYR A 806 14.69 -36.08 4.77
C TYR A 806 15.70 -35.35 3.88
N LEU A 807 15.99 -34.08 4.16
CA LEU A 807 17.03 -33.30 3.46
C LEU A 807 18.43 -33.57 4.01
N GLY A 808 18.54 -34.34 5.09
CA GLY A 808 19.81 -34.60 5.78
C GLY A 808 20.30 -33.41 6.62
N HIS A 809 19.49 -32.36 6.78
CA HIS A 809 19.87 -31.23 7.63
C HIS A 809 19.81 -31.62 9.10
N GLN A 810 20.77 -31.16 9.87
CA GLN A 810 20.72 -31.26 11.33
C GLN A 810 20.14 -29.98 11.92
N THR A 811 19.34 -30.12 12.98
CA THR A 811 18.73 -28.96 13.66
C THR A 811 18.95 -29.06 15.15
N GLY A 812 19.48 -28.00 15.75
CA GLY A 812 19.58 -27.82 17.20
C GLY A 812 18.73 -26.65 17.67
N TYR A 813 18.19 -26.75 18.88
CA TYR A 813 17.33 -25.72 19.47
C TYR A 813 17.95 -25.12 20.74
N ILE A 814 17.86 -23.79 20.85
CA ILE A 814 18.21 -23.05 22.06
C ILE A 814 16.97 -22.30 22.49
N PHE A 815 16.40 -22.71 23.61
CA PHE A 815 15.25 -22.04 24.21
C PHE A 815 15.73 -20.86 25.06
N GLY A 816 15.01 -19.75 25.01
CA GLY A 816 15.27 -18.59 25.87
C GLY A 816 14.22 -18.43 26.96
N GLU A 817 14.53 -17.64 27.98
CA GLU A 817 13.56 -17.19 28.97
C GLU A 817 12.60 -16.18 28.34
N THR A 818 11.35 -16.57 28.17
CA THR A 818 10.34 -15.74 27.51
C THR A 818 9.42 -15.07 28.53
N SER A 819 9.31 -13.76 28.44
CA SER A 819 8.31 -12.94 29.12
C SER A 819 7.30 -12.40 28.10
N SER A 820 6.08 -12.09 28.54
CA SER A 820 5.05 -11.51 27.68
C SER A 820 4.35 -10.34 28.36
N HIS A 821 4.19 -9.23 27.64
CA HIS A 821 3.40 -8.07 28.05
C HIS A 821 2.59 -7.57 26.83
N GLU A 822 1.27 -7.37 26.98
CA GLU A 822 0.40 -6.85 25.91
C GLU A 822 0.55 -7.56 24.55
N ASN A 823 0.60 -8.90 24.55
CA ASN A 823 0.80 -9.75 23.35
C ASN A 823 2.16 -9.57 22.63
N ILE A 824 3.10 -8.83 23.21
CA ILE A 824 4.50 -8.79 22.77
C ILE A 824 5.31 -9.75 23.64
N PHE A 825 6.02 -10.66 23.00
CA PHE A 825 6.92 -11.62 23.65
C PHE A 825 8.35 -11.09 23.59
N SER A 826 9.04 -11.10 24.72
CA SER A 826 10.46 -10.75 24.80
C SER A 826 11.22 -11.93 25.38
N THR A 827 12.18 -12.44 24.61
CA THR A 827 12.93 -13.64 24.95
C THR A 827 14.41 -13.35 25.13
N ARG A 828 14.94 -13.73 26.28
CA ARG A 828 16.37 -13.64 26.62
C ARG A 828 17.05 -14.98 26.39
N PHE A 829 18.17 -14.96 25.66
CA PHE A 829 18.98 -16.15 25.40
C PHE A 829 20.33 -16.07 26.13
N GLU A 830 20.78 -17.19 26.68
CA GLU A 830 22.08 -17.28 27.32
C GLU A 830 23.20 -17.43 26.29
N ALA A 831 24.21 -16.55 26.37
CA ALA A 831 25.33 -16.54 25.42
C ALA A 831 26.14 -17.84 25.44
N SER A 832 26.23 -18.51 26.61
CA SER A 832 26.91 -19.80 26.74
C SER A 832 26.23 -20.90 25.95
N ASP A 833 24.89 -20.92 25.92
CA ASP A 833 24.12 -21.91 25.17
C ASP A 833 24.26 -21.69 23.66
N ILE A 834 24.28 -20.43 23.22
CA ILE A 834 24.55 -20.07 21.82
C ILE A 834 25.94 -20.51 21.39
N ARG A 835 26.98 -20.21 22.17
CA ARG A 835 28.36 -20.63 21.84
C ARG A 835 28.46 -22.14 21.71
N MET A 836 27.92 -22.89 22.66
CA MET A 836 27.92 -24.34 22.61
C MET A 836 27.18 -24.90 21.39
N GLY A 837 25.99 -24.36 21.08
CA GLY A 837 25.22 -24.80 19.91
C GLY A 837 25.94 -24.54 18.59
N VAL A 838 26.62 -23.40 18.48
CA VAL A 838 27.46 -23.05 17.33
C VAL A 838 28.69 -23.95 17.24
N ASP A 839 29.36 -24.23 18.36
CA ASP A 839 30.54 -25.12 18.37
C ASP A 839 30.16 -26.54 17.97
N PHE A 840 29.02 -27.05 18.47
CA PHE A 840 28.47 -28.33 18.03
C PHE A 840 28.20 -28.34 16.52
N ALA A 841 27.53 -27.30 16.00
CA ALA A 841 27.21 -27.18 14.59
C ALA A 841 28.45 -27.08 13.67
N ARG A 842 29.60 -26.65 14.20
CA ARG A 842 30.87 -26.60 13.45
C ARG A 842 31.61 -27.93 13.40
N MET A 843 31.42 -28.76 14.42
CA MET A 843 32.06 -30.07 14.55
C MET A 843 31.33 -31.15 13.74
N ALA A 844 30.01 -30.99 13.60
CA ALA A 844 29.18 -31.74 12.66
C ALA A 844 29.52 -31.35 11.21
#